data_AF-A0A0W0CAQ5-F1
#
_entry.id   AF-A0A0W0CAQ5-F1
#
_cell.length_a   1.000
_cell.length_b   1.000
_cell.length_c   1.000
_cell.angle_alpha   90.00
_cell.angle_beta   90.00
_cell.angle_gamma   90.00
#
_symmetry.space_group_name_H-M   'P 1'
#
loop_
_entity.id
_entity.type
_entity.pdbx_description
1 polymer ?
#
loop_
_entity_poly.entity_id
_entity_poly.type
_entity_poly.pdbx_seq_one_letter_code
_entity_poly.pdbx_strand_id
1 'polypeptide(L)'
;MRNLITLNKGRLLPVATSELSENETVFTVLDSTFDTMTDSITCVLGSLEMGAIEVQQFMKDGSRNVLASFNIQNFNDRLLSFIHFGDINQLVFIFEMGDIITATYDSVTFDPAQTIVEIAGSIDNGIYAAQWSPDEETVVLITKDRNVVLLSRLFEPIAEYHLETDDLKKSKHVTVGWGKKETQFRGKGARAMEREALASLKASGLVGNELRDPTMPYMVDSGEITSLDSKEVTITWRGDCEFFAVSTIENVELPEEPGHEIQRRAFRVFSRDGVLDSASEPVDGMEHHLSWRPQGSLIASIQRKSFLEEESSLELIFFERNGLRHGEFDTRLPVDEFVKELCWNSNSDVLAIVLSNRIQLWTSKNYHWFLKQEIYSESISFAKWHPEKDLTLMFESGNGVNIVDFAYKMTNGPTLEPFDNGTVMVVDGSTVNITPFALANVPPPMYYRDFDAPGNVLDVACSLSNEIFAAITKDELVVAYVPSIDDMKKGQHPTVVSELSKATFASAIDSLRQVAFINDNVIGILLDSENLSHIVLVDVQDVSQPVLLKTVEIFDKIVLMKTSFDYNHIVYETRDGSVFEVDVEGELKQITKFPQLVIDFRVKRVHNMLEGKEDNWESESSEVIAFGLTSFGKLFANNTLLTTAVTSFEVTDKFLMFTTAQHRLQFVHLNNTNFKQLPIVPDQVEDERIRAIERGSLLVTSIPSRAAVVLQADRGNLETIYPRIMVLSEVRKEIKDQKYQEAFLTCRTHRISLDLIHDYDPDSFISNLDNFILQVEKIDHLNLFISCLTEDDVSSTKYKETLTSDMALPYAVAAEPLTEMQEYMKKKMFDPATSKVNKICKAFLDTLLSKDEYMKKYINTILTAYATQNPQDLESALLLIASLSTEEDKDSSVTYLCFLQDVNVIYKSALATYDVKLALLVAQKSQMDPREYLPFLQSLYEETENRRKYMIDDYLGNYEKALGHLISTESDSTIVSDEIINYVETHNLFLNALATFRYETNKQNMIYKSYAKDLQSKQEYKDAAIIFEMLGEYQNAVNAYKSAKSWKPALSIAELKFPDDVQELANDLVSSLTFEHKYEDAAQVELIYLKNVREAVKYYCKSYKYDTAILTATNTNNIKKRARGKKGTIYEEEYLIQSIGRLIERLNQTLSDSYNLVEALCRRNKREQAYQIQKNFLEVIQLLNENVKEIYSISEKDRERIDENGEVYLIPEMKIPEIPVFTINRAVSF
;
A
#
# COMPACT_ATOMS: atom_id res chain seq x y z
N MET A 1 -5.97 22.77 2.67
CA MET A 1 -6.11 23.50 1.40
C MET A 1 -7.47 23.24 0.75
N ARG A 2 -8.52 23.06 1.57
CA ARG A 2 -9.89 22.84 1.09
C ARG A 2 -10.72 24.09 1.34
N ASN A 3 -11.63 24.39 0.41
CA ASN A 3 -12.60 25.48 0.54
C ASN A 3 -13.94 24.93 1.03
N LEU A 4 -14.84 25.81 1.45
CA LEU A 4 -16.19 25.46 1.88
C LEU A 4 -17.19 26.06 0.89
N ILE A 5 -18.07 25.23 0.34
CA ILE A 5 -19.09 25.66 -0.63
C ILE A 5 -20.48 25.40 -0.11
N THR A 6 -21.44 26.20 -0.56
CA THR A 6 -22.87 26.00 -0.29
C THR A 6 -23.46 25.01 -1.29
N LEU A 7 -23.91 23.86 -0.79
CA LEU A 7 -24.58 22.82 -1.57
C LEU A 7 -26.02 23.22 -1.88
N ASN A 8 -26.77 23.59 -0.85
CA ASN A 8 -28.19 23.91 -0.97
C ASN A 8 -28.59 24.94 0.07
N LYS A 9 -29.57 25.78 -0.27
CA LYS A 9 -30.22 26.73 0.62
C LYS A 9 -31.73 26.60 0.47
N GLY A 10 -32.37 26.02 1.47
CA GLY A 10 -33.83 25.91 1.56
C GLY A 10 -34.38 26.94 2.53
N ARG A 11 -35.55 27.52 2.22
CA ARG A 11 -36.28 28.40 3.13
C ARG A 11 -37.60 27.77 3.53
N LEU A 12 -37.88 27.80 4.83
CA LEU A 12 -39.11 27.40 5.47
C LEU A 12 -39.83 28.64 6.00
N LEU A 13 -41.09 28.82 5.61
CA LEU A 13 -41.95 29.91 6.07
C LEU A 13 -43.02 29.33 7.01
N PRO A 14 -42.74 29.26 8.32
CA PRO A 14 -43.74 28.79 9.29
C PRO A 14 -44.80 29.87 9.50
N VAL A 15 -46.06 29.53 9.22
CA VAL A 15 -47.23 30.42 9.35
C VAL A 15 -48.17 29.80 10.38
N ALA A 16 -48.60 30.60 11.36
CA ALA A 16 -49.45 30.12 12.44
C ALA A 16 -50.83 29.70 11.92
N THR A 17 -51.46 28.72 12.57
CA THR A 17 -52.74 28.19 12.11
C THR A 17 -53.88 29.21 12.31
N SER A 18 -53.75 30.10 13.29
CA SER A 18 -54.67 31.21 13.56
C SER A 18 -54.62 32.35 12.53
N GLU A 19 -53.48 32.58 11.88
CA GLU A 19 -53.30 33.61 10.83
C GLU A 19 -54.03 33.28 9.52
N LEU A 20 -54.45 32.03 9.34
CA LEU A 20 -55.27 31.60 8.20
C LEU A 20 -56.73 32.05 8.31
N SER A 21 -57.13 32.64 9.44
CA SER A 21 -58.43 33.28 9.65
C SER A 21 -58.28 34.81 9.57
N GLU A 22 -59.28 35.54 9.04
CA GLU A 22 -59.23 36.97 8.62
C GLU A 22 -58.83 38.03 9.69
N ASN A 23 -58.26 37.65 10.85
CA ASN A 23 -57.81 38.56 11.90
C ASN A 23 -56.29 38.75 11.89
N GLU A 24 -55.86 40.02 11.87
CA GLU A 24 -54.49 40.57 11.85
C GLU A 24 -53.61 40.22 13.07
N THR A 25 -53.47 38.94 13.42
CA THR A 25 -52.61 38.52 14.56
C THR A 25 -51.25 38.10 14.03
N VAL A 26 -50.22 38.94 14.17
CA VAL A 26 -48.88 38.63 13.64
C VAL A 26 -48.13 37.71 14.62
N PHE A 27 -47.84 36.49 14.18
CA PHE A 27 -46.93 35.56 14.83
C PHE A 27 -45.52 35.72 14.25
N THR A 28 -44.52 35.72 15.12
CA THR A 28 -43.10 35.72 14.73
C THR A 28 -42.44 34.41 15.14
N VAL A 29 -41.41 33.99 14.41
CA VAL A 29 -40.57 32.86 14.83
C VAL A 29 -39.79 33.28 16.07
N LEU A 30 -40.00 32.57 17.18
CA LEU A 30 -39.27 32.80 18.43
C LEU A 30 -38.00 31.96 18.49
N ASP A 31 -38.10 30.67 18.14
CA ASP A 31 -36.97 29.75 18.10
C ASP A 31 -37.26 28.55 17.19
N SER A 32 -36.24 27.78 16.85
CA SER A 32 -36.37 26.48 16.19
C SER A 32 -35.27 25.51 16.59
N THR A 33 -35.55 24.22 16.47
CA THR A 33 -34.62 23.13 16.78
C THR A 33 -34.70 22.02 15.73
N PHE A 34 -33.57 21.33 15.56
CA PHE A 34 -33.54 20.07 14.82
C PHE A 34 -34.04 18.94 15.69
N ASP A 35 -34.80 18.02 15.09
CA ASP A 35 -35.17 16.75 15.71
C ASP A 35 -34.44 15.63 14.95
N THR A 36 -33.44 15.04 15.60
CA THR A 36 -32.59 13.99 15.02
C THR A 36 -33.30 12.65 14.89
N MET A 37 -34.32 12.39 15.72
CA MET A 37 -35.06 11.14 15.73
C MET A 37 -36.01 11.02 14.54
N THR A 38 -36.63 12.15 14.15
CA THR A 38 -37.59 12.21 13.04
C THR A 38 -37.03 12.87 11.77
N ASP A 39 -35.78 13.33 11.78
CA ASP A 39 -35.14 14.16 10.74
C ASP A 39 -36.04 15.36 10.35
N SER A 40 -36.63 16.01 11.35
CA SER A 40 -37.60 17.10 11.19
C SER A 40 -37.09 18.40 11.84
N ILE A 41 -37.82 19.50 11.60
CA ILE A 41 -37.53 20.80 12.22
C ILE A 41 -38.74 21.20 13.05
N THR A 42 -38.52 21.54 14.32
CA THR A 42 -39.56 22.03 15.21
C THR A 42 -39.40 23.54 15.36
N CYS A 43 -40.45 24.30 15.05
CA CYS A 43 -40.47 25.76 15.09
C CYS A 43 -41.46 26.24 16.15
N VAL A 44 -41.05 27.21 16.95
CA VAL A 44 -41.91 27.93 17.90
C VAL A 44 -42.29 29.27 17.30
N LEU A 45 -43.58 29.47 17.11
CA LEU A 45 -44.19 30.73 16.72
C LEU A 45 -44.83 31.36 17.94
N GLY A 46 -44.74 32.68 18.07
CA GLY A 46 -45.47 33.37 19.13
C GLY A 46 -45.84 34.81 18.80
N SER A 47 -46.89 35.28 19.47
CA SER A 47 -47.28 36.69 19.53
C SER A 47 -47.10 37.16 20.97
N LEU A 48 -46.01 37.88 21.23
CA LEU A 48 -45.63 38.27 22.60
C LEU A 48 -46.66 39.22 23.23
N GLU A 49 -47.28 40.10 22.44
CA GLU A 49 -48.31 41.04 22.91
C GLU A 49 -49.58 40.33 23.39
N MET A 50 -49.96 39.25 22.70
CA MET A 50 -51.14 38.44 23.06
C MET A 50 -50.81 37.26 23.97
N GLY A 51 -49.53 37.01 24.23
CA GLY A 51 -49.07 35.86 25.00
C GLY A 51 -49.48 34.54 24.36
N ALA A 52 -49.55 34.46 23.03
CA ALA A 52 -49.95 33.25 22.32
C ALA A 52 -48.72 32.52 21.76
N ILE A 53 -48.68 31.18 21.88
CA ILE A 53 -47.60 30.33 21.41
C ILE A 53 -48.18 29.19 20.58
N GLU A 54 -47.55 28.90 19.45
CA GLU A 54 -47.84 27.73 18.61
C GLU A 54 -46.54 27.02 18.25
N VAL A 55 -46.50 25.69 18.39
CA VAL A 55 -45.35 24.88 17.99
C VAL A 55 -45.72 23.99 16.83
N GLN A 56 -44.91 24.06 15.78
CA GLN A 56 -45.10 23.32 14.54
C GLN A 56 -43.90 22.44 14.25
N GLN A 57 -44.15 21.19 13.86
CA GLN A 57 -43.14 20.26 13.38
C GLN A 57 -43.25 20.11 11.87
N PHE A 58 -42.13 20.30 11.17
CA PHE A 58 -42.03 20.22 9.72
C PHE A 58 -41.18 19.01 9.31
N MET A 59 -41.81 18.08 8.61
CA MET A 59 -41.18 16.89 8.07
C MET A 59 -40.59 17.18 6.70
N LYS A 60 -39.56 16.40 6.29
CA LYS A 60 -38.90 16.57 4.98
C LYS A 60 -39.79 16.25 3.77
N ASP A 61 -40.89 15.53 3.98
CA ASP A 61 -41.88 15.23 2.94
C ASP A 61 -42.88 16.37 2.69
N GLY A 62 -42.74 17.47 3.43
CA GLY A 62 -43.62 18.64 3.35
C GLY A 62 -44.84 18.57 4.27
N SER A 63 -45.00 17.49 5.05
CA SER A 63 -46.05 17.43 6.08
C SER A 63 -45.73 18.34 7.27
N ARG A 64 -46.79 18.89 7.87
CA ARG A 64 -46.74 19.82 9.00
C ARG A 64 -47.70 19.35 10.09
N ASN A 65 -47.17 19.17 11.30
CA ASN A 65 -47.96 18.85 12.49
C ASN A 65 -47.95 20.05 13.45
N VAL A 66 -49.07 20.32 14.10
CA VAL A 66 -49.14 21.33 15.18
C VAL A 66 -49.09 20.58 16.50
N LEU A 67 -47.98 20.70 17.23
CA LEU A 67 -47.74 19.92 18.44
C LEU A 67 -48.41 20.54 19.66
N ALA A 68 -48.44 21.87 19.74
CA ALA A 68 -49.01 22.59 20.86
C ALA A 68 -49.51 23.97 20.40
N SER A 69 -50.61 24.45 20.98
CA SER A 69 -51.09 25.83 20.84
C SER A 69 -51.75 26.26 22.13
N PHE A 70 -51.19 27.27 22.81
CA PHE A 70 -51.66 27.73 24.12
C PHE A 70 -51.29 29.19 24.39
N ASN A 71 -51.89 29.77 25.44
CA ASN A 71 -51.60 31.14 25.87
C ASN A 71 -50.84 31.13 27.21
N ILE A 72 -49.89 32.06 27.36
CA ILE A 72 -49.16 32.35 28.59
C ILE A 72 -49.79 33.53 29.33
N GLN A 73 -49.59 33.58 30.65
CA GLN A 73 -50.16 34.62 31.52
C GLN A 73 -49.36 35.93 31.48
N ASN A 74 -48.03 35.82 31.31
CA ASN A 74 -47.10 36.94 31.27
C ASN A 74 -46.94 37.43 29.82
N PHE A 75 -47.63 38.53 29.49
CA PHE A 75 -47.51 39.17 28.18
C PHE A 75 -46.16 39.89 28.02
N ASN A 76 -45.67 39.98 26.79
CA ASN A 76 -44.37 40.58 26.42
C ASN A 76 -43.15 39.93 27.09
N ASP A 77 -43.24 38.64 27.42
CA ASP A 77 -42.12 37.87 27.94
C ASP A 77 -41.19 37.37 26.80
N ARG A 78 -39.90 37.17 27.08
CA ARG A 78 -38.90 36.68 26.11
C ARG A 78 -38.62 35.20 26.34
N LEU A 79 -38.70 34.42 25.28
CA LEU A 79 -38.26 33.02 25.29
C LEU A 79 -36.73 32.97 25.34
N LEU A 80 -36.17 32.37 26.38
CA LEU A 80 -34.72 32.23 26.57
C LEU A 80 -34.19 30.92 26.00
N SER A 81 -34.95 29.83 26.17
CA SER A 81 -34.55 28.51 25.71
C SER A 81 -35.77 27.66 25.36
N PHE A 82 -35.65 26.90 24.28
CA PHE A 82 -36.61 25.91 23.84
C PHE A 82 -35.90 24.60 23.47
N ILE A 83 -36.48 23.48 23.90
CA ILE A 83 -36.02 22.14 23.54
C ILE A 83 -37.22 21.23 23.28
N HIS A 84 -37.02 20.29 22.37
CA HIS A 84 -38.01 19.27 22.01
C HIS A 84 -37.42 17.89 22.29
N PHE A 85 -37.96 17.20 23.29
CA PHE A 85 -37.62 15.82 23.59
C PHE A 85 -38.54 14.86 22.81
N GLY A 86 -38.10 14.47 21.61
CA GLY A 86 -38.88 13.64 20.69
C GLY A 86 -39.12 12.20 21.17
N ASP A 87 -38.33 11.71 22.14
CA ASP A 87 -38.47 10.38 22.74
C ASP A 87 -39.63 10.27 23.74
N ILE A 88 -39.94 11.37 24.45
CA ILE A 88 -41.04 11.46 25.42
C ILE A 88 -42.16 12.41 24.98
N ASN A 89 -42.11 12.92 23.74
CA ASN A 89 -43.09 13.84 23.16
C ASN A 89 -43.33 15.10 24.02
N GLN A 90 -42.26 15.65 24.59
CA GLN A 90 -42.34 16.78 25.51
C GLN A 90 -41.61 17.99 24.96
N LEU A 91 -42.28 19.14 25.01
CA LEU A 91 -41.75 20.45 24.67
C LEU A 91 -41.50 21.22 25.96
N VAL A 92 -40.37 21.93 26.05
CA VAL A 92 -40.03 22.74 27.22
C VAL A 92 -39.70 24.16 26.80
N PHE A 93 -40.29 25.12 27.51
CA PHE A 93 -40.10 26.56 27.30
C PHE A 93 -39.60 27.20 28.59
N ILE A 94 -38.57 28.03 28.49
CA ILE A 94 -38.01 28.78 29.62
C ILE A 94 -38.07 30.26 29.29
N PHE A 95 -38.78 31.02 30.12
CA PHE A 95 -39.05 32.44 29.92
C PHE A 95 -38.25 33.35 30.87
N GLU A 96 -38.04 34.60 30.44
CA GLU A 96 -37.28 35.59 31.20
C GLU A 96 -37.96 36.00 32.52
N MET A 97 -39.30 35.98 32.59
CA MET A 97 -40.02 36.26 33.85
C MET A 97 -39.98 35.10 34.86
N GLY A 98 -39.40 33.95 34.47
CA GLY A 98 -39.11 32.84 35.39
C GLY A 98 -39.95 31.59 35.20
N ASP A 99 -40.92 31.58 34.29
CA ASP A 99 -41.78 30.42 34.06
C ASP A 99 -41.06 29.33 33.23
N ILE A 100 -41.11 28.10 33.74
CA ILE A 100 -40.69 26.88 33.05
C ILE A 100 -41.96 26.11 32.69
N ILE A 101 -42.32 26.14 31.41
CA ILE A 101 -43.56 25.55 30.90
C ILE A 101 -43.22 24.27 30.14
N THR A 102 -43.97 23.21 30.40
CA THR A 102 -43.88 21.95 29.67
C THR A 102 -45.18 21.67 28.93
N ALA A 103 -45.08 21.17 27.70
CA ALA A 103 -46.22 20.72 26.92
C ALA A 103 -45.98 19.29 26.41
N THR A 104 -46.84 18.35 26.80
CA THR A 104 -46.76 16.94 26.37
C THR A 104 -47.85 16.66 25.34
N TYR A 105 -47.46 16.31 24.12
CA TYR A 105 -48.38 16.07 23.00
C TYR A 105 -48.58 14.57 22.74
N ASP A 106 -49.68 14.23 22.06
CA ASP A 106 -49.93 12.86 21.59
C ASP A 106 -49.30 12.64 20.20
N SER A 107 -48.31 11.75 20.13
CA SER A 107 -47.60 11.40 18.89
C SER A 107 -48.43 10.61 17.88
N VAL A 108 -49.66 10.22 18.22
CA VAL A 108 -50.55 9.50 17.27
C VAL A 108 -51.53 10.45 16.61
N THR A 109 -52.23 11.28 17.39
CA THR A 109 -53.27 12.17 16.85
C THR A 109 -52.75 13.54 16.42
N PHE A 110 -51.67 14.04 17.04
CA PHE A 110 -51.16 15.40 16.86
C PHE A 110 -52.26 16.47 16.98
N ASP A 111 -53.28 16.22 17.81
CA ASP A 111 -54.36 17.17 18.07
C ASP A 111 -53.90 18.18 19.14
N PRO A 112 -53.67 19.46 18.81
CA PRO A 112 -53.15 20.44 19.77
C PRO A 112 -54.10 20.68 20.95
N ALA A 113 -55.39 20.35 20.82
CA ALA A 113 -56.35 20.46 21.92
C ALA A 113 -56.17 19.37 23.00
N GLN A 114 -55.43 18.30 22.69
CA GLN A 114 -55.14 17.21 23.62
C GLN A 114 -53.78 17.36 24.32
N THR A 115 -53.00 18.38 23.94
CA THR A 115 -51.69 18.67 24.53
C THR A 115 -51.86 19.16 25.96
N ILE A 116 -51.20 18.48 26.89
CA ILE A 116 -51.23 18.83 28.32
C ILE A 116 -50.14 19.87 28.57
N VAL A 117 -50.53 21.07 29.00
CA VAL A 117 -49.61 22.19 29.31
C VAL A 117 -49.59 22.43 30.81
N GLU A 118 -48.40 22.38 31.40
CA GLU A 118 -48.16 22.53 32.83
C GLU A 118 -47.00 23.49 33.09
N ILE A 119 -47.05 24.21 34.22
CA ILE A 119 -45.92 24.97 34.74
C ILE A 119 -45.11 24.02 35.61
N ALA A 120 -43.97 23.56 35.12
CA ALA A 120 -43.09 22.63 35.83
C ALA A 120 -42.31 23.33 36.95
N GLY A 121 -42.04 24.62 36.82
CA GLY A 121 -41.40 25.45 37.83
C GLY A 121 -41.57 26.94 37.53
N SER A 122 -41.41 27.77 38.56
CA SER A 122 -41.37 29.23 38.42
C SER A 122 -40.25 29.77 39.32
N ILE A 123 -39.40 30.63 38.76
CA ILE A 123 -38.25 31.24 39.44
C ILE A 123 -38.59 32.68 39.79
N ASP A 124 -38.57 32.98 41.10
CA ASP A 124 -38.79 34.33 41.60
C ASP A 124 -37.77 35.32 41.02
N ASN A 125 -38.20 36.56 40.77
CA ASN A 125 -37.41 37.65 40.15
C ASN A 125 -36.91 37.41 38.71
N GLY A 126 -37.17 36.27 38.09
CA GLY A 126 -36.88 35.99 36.67
C GLY A 126 -35.47 35.46 36.39
N ILE A 127 -35.20 35.21 35.11
CA ILE A 127 -34.02 34.50 34.59
C ILE A 127 -33.29 35.40 33.59
N TYR A 128 -31.96 35.49 33.67
CA TYR A 128 -31.11 36.18 32.69
C TYR A 128 -30.78 35.32 31.48
N ALA A 129 -30.42 34.05 31.71
CA ALA A 129 -30.02 33.12 30.66
C ALA A 129 -30.37 31.68 31.05
N ALA A 130 -30.69 30.86 30.05
CA ALA A 130 -30.98 29.44 30.22
C ALA A 130 -30.38 28.65 29.06
N GLN A 131 -29.69 27.55 29.34
CA GLN A 131 -29.11 26.70 28.30
C GLN A 131 -29.10 25.23 28.70
N TRP A 132 -29.62 24.38 27.82
CA TRP A 132 -29.57 22.93 27.95
C TRP A 132 -28.18 22.40 27.61
N SER A 133 -27.79 21.31 28.29
CA SER A 133 -26.61 20.54 27.95
C SER A 133 -26.81 19.84 26.59
N PRO A 134 -25.74 19.67 25.79
CA PRO A 134 -25.82 18.95 24.51
C PRO A 134 -26.36 17.52 24.58
N ASP A 135 -26.25 16.86 25.73
CA ASP A 135 -26.79 15.52 25.98
C ASP A 135 -28.25 15.52 26.47
N GLU A 136 -28.89 16.69 26.54
CA GLU A 136 -30.32 16.85 26.83
C GLU A 136 -30.73 16.50 28.27
N GLU A 137 -29.78 16.33 29.19
CA GLU A 137 -30.04 15.83 30.55
C GLU A 137 -29.98 16.90 31.66
N THR A 138 -29.40 18.07 31.40
CA THR A 138 -29.20 19.11 32.43
C THR A 138 -29.43 20.50 31.85
N VAL A 139 -30.17 21.35 32.56
CA VAL A 139 -30.35 22.76 32.20
C VAL A 139 -29.69 23.66 33.24
N VAL A 140 -28.93 24.64 32.76
CA VAL A 140 -28.33 25.69 33.60
C VAL A 140 -29.16 26.96 33.44
N LEU A 141 -29.55 27.54 34.57
CA LEU A 141 -30.27 28.81 34.66
C LEU A 141 -29.43 29.81 35.43
N ILE A 142 -29.39 31.06 34.96
CA ILE A 142 -28.84 32.19 35.72
C ILE A 142 -30.00 33.08 36.12
N THR A 143 -30.31 33.14 37.41
CA THR A 143 -31.42 33.95 37.93
C THR A 143 -31.04 35.43 37.99
N LYS A 144 -32.04 36.32 38.01
CA LYS A 144 -31.80 37.77 38.18
C LYS A 144 -31.24 38.13 39.57
N ASP A 145 -31.37 37.21 40.53
CA ASP A 145 -30.75 37.28 41.86
C ASP A 145 -29.28 36.82 41.87
N ARG A 146 -28.68 36.59 40.70
CA ARG A 146 -27.27 36.19 40.52
C ARG A 146 -26.95 34.78 41.05
N ASN A 147 -27.91 33.86 41.00
CA ASN A 147 -27.66 32.44 41.26
C ASN A 147 -27.52 31.64 39.96
N VAL A 148 -26.54 30.73 39.96
CA VAL A 148 -26.43 29.65 39.00
C VAL A 148 -27.23 28.47 39.55
N VAL A 149 -28.28 28.05 38.85
CA VAL A 149 -29.15 26.93 39.24
C VAL A 149 -29.05 25.86 38.17
N LEU A 150 -28.76 24.63 38.58
CA LEU A 150 -28.76 23.46 37.70
C LEU A 150 -29.98 22.61 38.01
N LEU A 151 -30.75 22.29 36.98
CA LEU A 151 -31.87 21.36 37.08
C LEU A 151 -31.60 20.14 36.21
N SER A 152 -32.05 18.99 36.66
CA SER A 152 -32.10 17.78 35.84
C SER A 152 -33.17 17.90 34.77
N ARG A 153 -33.20 16.95 33.83
CA ARG A 153 -34.28 16.80 32.84
C ARG A 153 -35.68 16.73 33.44
N LEU A 154 -35.83 16.28 34.69
CA LEU A 154 -37.10 16.24 35.43
C LEU A 154 -37.35 17.53 36.25
N PHE A 155 -36.56 18.56 36.04
CA PHE A 155 -36.57 19.83 36.77
C PHE A 155 -36.25 19.70 38.27
N GLU A 156 -35.67 18.58 38.70
CA GLU A 156 -35.15 18.43 40.06
C GLU A 156 -33.85 19.24 40.22
N PRO A 157 -33.71 20.07 41.27
CA PRO A 157 -32.48 20.81 41.52
C PRO A 157 -31.29 19.89 41.77
N ILE A 158 -30.23 20.07 40.98
CA ILE A 158 -28.95 19.37 41.11
C ILE A 158 -28.03 20.17 42.03
N ALA A 159 -27.87 21.46 41.72
CA ALA A 159 -26.98 22.36 42.44
C ALA A 159 -27.45 23.82 42.31
N GLU A 160 -27.08 24.62 43.30
CA GLU A 160 -27.30 26.06 43.33
C GLU A 160 -26.03 26.73 43.85
N TYR A 161 -25.56 27.76 43.15
CA TYR A 161 -24.36 28.52 43.50
C TYR A 161 -24.60 30.02 43.34
N HIS A 162 -24.38 30.79 44.40
CA HIS A 162 -24.47 32.24 44.36
C HIS A 162 -23.14 32.84 43.86
N LEU A 163 -23.20 33.71 42.85
CA LEU A 163 -22.01 34.33 42.27
C LEU A 163 -21.41 35.40 43.19
N GLU A 164 -20.14 35.24 43.56
CA GLU A 164 -19.41 36.18 44.43
C GLU A 164 -18.24 36.82 43.68
N THR A 165 -17.87 38.06 44.03
CA THR A 165 -16.71 38.73 43.43
C THR A 165 -15.39 38.03 43.78
N ASP A 166 -15.33 37.35 44.93
CA ASP A 166 -14.17 36.56 45.36
C ASP A 166 -13.93 35.31 44.49
N ASP A 167 -14.92 34.84 43.72
CA ASP A 167 -14.76 33.76 42.75
C ASP A 167 -13.66 34.07 41.72
N LEU A 168 -13.49 35.35 41.37
CA LEU A 168 -12.49 35.81 40.41
C LEU A 168 -11.05 35.56 40.90
N LYS A 169 -10.85 35.22 42.17
CA LYS A 169 -9.55 34.88 42.78
C LYS A 169 -9.27 33.36 42.76
N LYS A 170 -10.22 32.54 42.30
CA LYS A 170 -10.14 31.07 42.30
C LYS A 170 -8.96 30.56 41.47
N SER A 171 -8.79 31.11 40.27
CA SER A 171 -7.66 30.80 39.40
C SER A 171 -6.40 31.48 39.92
N LYS A 172 -5.44 30.71 40.41
CA LYS A 172 -4.08 31.21 40.56
C LYS A 172 -3.51 31.31 39.15
N HIS A 173 -3.38 32.52 38.63
CA HIS A 173 -2.65 32.78 37.39
C HIS A 173 -1.16 32.46 37.63
N VAL A 174 -0.81 31.18 37.56
CA VAL A 174 0.53 30.66 37.82
C VAL A 174 1.37 30.87 36.57
N THR A 175 2.43 31.65 36.72
CA THR A 175 3.55 31.78 35.79
C THR A 175 4.17 30.39 35.58
N VAL A 176 3.74 29.68 34.54
CA VAL A 176 4.32 28.39 34.18
C VAL A 176 5.72 28.69 33.66
N GLY A 177 6.76 28.44 34.47
CA GLY A 177 8.17 28.76 34.19
C GLY A 177 8.79 27.99 33.03
N TRP A 178 8.24 28.10 31.83
CA TRP A 178 8.83 27.69 30.56
C TRP A 178 9.76 28.80 30.06
N GLY A 179 10.98 28.87 30.60
CA GLY A 179 11.87 29.96 30.20
C GLY A 179 13.24 30.04 30.87
N LYS A 180 13.78 28.95 31.43
CA LYS A 180 15.18 29.01 31.85
C LYS A 180 16.07 29.21 30.62
N LYS A 181 17.00 30.16 30.74
CA LYS A 181 17.96 30.59 29.71
C LYS A 181 18.80 29.44 29.13
N GLU A 182 18.82 28.31 29.82
CA GLU A 182 19.52 27.07 29.47
C GLU A 182 18.82 26.26 28.35
N THR A 183 17.52 26.48 28.10
CA THR A 183 16.72 25.60 27.23
C THR A 183 16.15 26.25 25.97
N GLN A 184 16.59 27.45 25.56
CA GLN A 184 16.14 28.10 24.32
C GLN A 184 17.28 28.36 23.32
N PHE A 185 17.23 27.70 22.16
CA PHE A 185 18.00 28.07 20.97
C PHE A 185 17.42 29.36 20.37
N ARG A 186 18.26 30.40 20.17
CA ARG A 186 17.83 31.70 19.64
C ARG A 186 18.61 32.11 18.39
N GLY A 187 17.90 32.40 17.29
CA GLY A 187 18.44 32.88 16.02
C GLY A 187 18.77 34.39 16.00
N LYS A 188 19.56 34.83 15.00
CA LYS A 188 20.15 36.18 14.92
C LYS A 188 19.15 37.35 14.76
N GLY A 189 17.95 37.11 14.23
CA GLY A 189 16.95 38.17 13.97
C GLY A 189 16.31 38.77 15.23
N ALA A 190 16.06 37.95 16.26
CA ALA A 190 15.44 38.39 17.52
C ALA A 190 16.30 39.41 18.29
N ARG A 191 17.64 39.37 18.12
CA ARG A 191 18.57 40.32 18.76
C ARG A 191 18.53 41.73 18.17
N ALA A 192 18.01 41.91 16.97
CA ALA A 192 17.90 43.22 16.34
C ALA A 192 16.69 44.01 16.88
N MET A 193 15.53 43.35 16.97
CA MET A 193 14.31 43.94 17.56
C MET A 193 14.49 44.27 19.04
N GLU A 194 15.17 43.42 19.83
CA GLU A 194 15.49 43.72 21.24
C GLU A 194 16.38 44.97 21.37
N ARG A 195 17.27 45.22 20.41
CA ARG A 195 18.14 46.40 20.40
C ARG A 195 17.39 47.68 20.08
N GLU A 196 16.42 47.63 19.18
CA GLU A 196 15.53 48.75 18.88
C GLU A 196 14.57 49.04 20.03
N ALA A 197 13.97 47.99 20.62
CA ALA A 197 13.11 48.13 21.81
C ALA A 197 13.88 48.69 23.03
N LEU A 198 15.12 48.23 23.26
CA LEU A 198 15.98 48.77 24.32
C LEU A 198 16.49 50.20 24.03
N ALA A 199 16.61 50.61 22.76
CA ALA A 199 16.96 51.97 22.38
C ALA A 199 15.77 52.93 22.59
N SER A 200 14.55 52.48 22.27
CA SER A 200 13.28 53.16 22.56
C SER A 200 13.06 53.37 24.07
N LEU A 201 13.34 52.35 24.89
CA LEU A 201 13.25 52.43 26.36
C LEU A 201 14.27 53.37 27.00
N LYS A 202 15.45 53.55 26.39
CA LYS A 202 16.45 54.54 26.85
C LYS A 202 16.08 55.98 26.49
N ALA A 203 15.30 56.19 25.42
CA ALA A 203 14.85 57.51 25.00
C ALA A 203 13.68 58.05 25.85
N SER A 204 12.95 57.16 26.54
CA SER A 204 11.77 57.47 27.36
C SER A 204 12.04 57.70 28.86
N GLY A 205 13.31 57.71 29.28
CA GLY A 205 13.71 58.21 30.60
C GLY A 205 13.49 57.28 31.80
N LEU A 206 13.11 56.01 31.59
CA LEU A 206 12.94 55.03 32.66
C LEU A 206 14.28 54.38 33.05
N VAL A 207 14.69 54.56 34.31
CA VAL A 207 15.84 53.86 34.92
C VAL A 207 15.31 52.84 35.92
N GLY A 208 15.42 51.55 35.60
CA GLY A 208 15.08 50.46 36.51
C GLY A 208 15.77 49.16 36.13
N ASN A 209 16.61 48.65 37.04
CA ASN A 209 17.28 47.34 36.95
C ASN A 209 16.43 46.29 37.69
N GLU A 210 15.27 45.91 37.15
CA GLU A 210 14.54 44.74 37.62
C GLU A 210 14.31 43.77 36.45
N LEU A 211 14.84 42.56 36.61
CA LEU A 211 14.69 41.45 35.67
C LEU A 211 13.21 41.03 35.61
N ARG A 212 12.45 41.67 34.72
CA ARG A 212 11.08 41.27 34.37
C ARG A 212 11.12 39.96 33.60
N ASP A 213 10.23 39.03 33.93
CA ASP A 213 10.01 37.82 33.12
C ASP A 213 9.54 38.27 31.72
N PRO A 214 10.25 37.92 30.63
CA PRO A 214 9.87 38.31 29.27
C PRO A 214 8.53 37.71 28.79
N THR A 215 7.90 36.83 29.59
CA THR A 215 6.56 36.29 29.32
C THR A 215 5.41 37.03 30.02
N MET A 216 5.70 38.00 30.91
CA MET A 216 4.64 38.80 31.53
C MET A 216 4.32 40.05 30.70
N PRO A 217 3.03 40.30 30.37
CA PRO A 217 2.62 41.48 29.62
C PRO A 217 2.98 42.77 30.36
N TYR A 218 3.20 43.86 29.62
CA TYR A 218 3.71 45.13 30.16
C TYR A 218 2.76 45.77 31.19
N MET A 219 1.47 45.49 31.04
CA MET A 219 0.35 45.86 31.90
C MET A 219 -0.54 44.61 32.01
N VAL A 220 -1.18 44.39 33.17
CA VAL A 220 -2.24 43.38 33.29
C VAL A 220 -3.54 44.15 33.11
N ASP A 221 -4.35 43.75 32.13
CA ASP A 221 -5.65 44.37 31.87
C ASP A 221 -6.52 44.37 33.13
N SER A 222 -7.40 45.35 33.23
CA SER A 222 -8.31 45.49 34.37
C SER A 222 -9.61 44.70 34.17
N GLY A 223 -9.91 44.34 32.92
CA GLY A 223 -11.15 43.72 32.47
C GLY A 223 -12.27 44.72 32.17
N GLU A 224 -11.95 45.99 31.92
CA GLU A 224 -12.91 47.08 31.73
C GLU A 224 -13.83 46.79 30.55
N ILE A 225 -15.13 46.99 30.74
CA ILE A 225 -16.12 46.81 29.69
C ILE A 225 -16.07 47.95 28.66
N THR A 226 -16.28 47.60 27.40
CA THR A 226 -16.49 48.60 26.34
C THR A 226 -17.90 49.20 26.43
N SER A 227 -18.08 50.42 25.93
CA SER A 227 -19.39 51.09 25.85
C SER A 227 -20.37 50.39 24.92
N LEU A 228 -19.89 49.51 24.04
CA LEU A 228 -20.67 48.74 23.06
C LEU A 228 -21.10 47.36 23.57
N ASP A 229 -20.73 46.94 24.78
CA ASP A 229 -21.16 45.65 25.32
C ASP A 229 -22.68 45.65 25.62
N SER A 230 -23.38 44.58 25.22
CA SER A 230 -24.83 44.43 25.40
C SER A 230 -25.23 44.21 26.85
N LYS A 231 -24.27 43.91 27.73
CA LYS A 231 -24.48 43.54 29.14
C LYS A 231 -25.31 42.27 29.34
N GLU A 232 -25.47 41.45 28.29
CA GLU A 232 -26.15 40.15 28.40
C GLU A 232 -25.28 39.10 29.11
N VAL A 233 -25.93 38.03 29.56
CA VAL A 233 -25.32 36.84 30.20
C VAL A 233 -25.37 35.69 29.20
N THR A 234 -24.25 34.99 29.02
CA THR A 234 -24.16 33.87 28.08
C THR A 234 -23.68 32.62 28.80
N ILE A 235 -24.29 31.48 28.45
CA ILE A 235 -23.93 30.15 28.94
C ILE A 235 -23.45 29.33 27.74
N THR A 236 -22.35 28.61 27.90
CA THR A 236 -21.90 27.66 26.87
C THR A 236 -21.45 26.35 27.52
N TRP A 237 -21.69 25.23 26.84
CA TRP A 237 -21.33 23.89 27.30
C TRP A 237 -20.17 23.33 26.51
N ARG A 238 -19.30 22.55 27.16
CA ARG A 238 -18.38 21.65 26.45
C ARG A 238 -19.18 20.50 25.83
N GLY A 239 -18.74 19.98 24.68
CA GLY A 239 -19.50 19.00 23.91
C GLY A 239 -19.78 17.67 24.63
N ASP A 240 -18.94 17.29 25.59
CA ASP A 240 -19.13 16.10 26.43
C ASP A 240 -19.93 16.38 27.72
N CYS A 241 -20.42 17.61 27.89
CA CYS A 241 -21.25 18.05 29.02
C CYS A 241 -20.60 17.94 30.40
N GLU A 242 -19.27 17.74 30.50
CA GLU A 242 -18.59 17.70 31.81
C GLU A 242 -18.46 19.08 32.46
N PHE A 243 -18.41 20.14 31.63
CA PHE A 243 -18.22 21.52 32.06
C PHE A 243 -19.10 22.48 31.27
N PHE A 244 -19.45 23.59 31.90
CA PHE A 244 -20.06 24.74 31.26
C PHE A 244 -19.41 26.03 31.77
N ALA A 245 -19.50 27.10 30.98
CA ALA A 245 -19.01 28.42 31.33
C ALA A 245 -20.13 29.45 31.31
N VAL A 246 -20.06 30.40 32.24
CA VAL A 246 -21.06 31.47 32.41
C VAL A 246 -20.35 32.82 32.38
N SER A 247 -20.70 33.68 31.42
CA SER A 247 -20.18 35.04 31.27
C SER A 247 -21.07 36.05 31.99
N THR A 248 -20.49 36.84 32.89
CA THR A 248 -21.21 37.83 33.73
C THR A 248 -20.40 39.11 33.93
N ILE A 249 -21.07 40.19 34.36
CA ILE A 249 -20.43 41.45 34.76
C ILE A 249 -20.37 41.55 36.29
N GLU A 250 -19.22 41.97 36.80
CA GLU A 250 -18.93 42.19 38.20
C GLU A 250 -18.47 43.63 38.44
N ASN A 251 -18.80 44.21 39.60
CA ASN A 251 -18.15 45.46 40.04
C ASN A 251 -16.94 45.08 40.91
N VAL A 252 -15.75 45.50 40.50
CA VAL A 252 -14.48 45.13 41.15
C VAL A 252 -13.69 46.39 41.50
N GLU A 253 -13.14 46.45 42.71
CA GLU A 253 -12.23 47.52 43.11
C GLU A 253 -10.85 47.34 42.47
N LEU A 254 -10.30 48.41 41.91
CA LEU A 254 -8.95 48.38 41.34
C LEU A 254 -7.90 48.20 42.44
N PRO A 255 -6.96 47.24 42.31
CA PRO A 255 -5.89 47.05 43.29
C PRO A 255 -4.98 48.28 43.44
N GLU A 256 -4.82 49.06 42.36
CA GLU A 256 -3.94 50.23 42.30
C GLU A 256 -4.61 51.51 42.82
N GLU A 257 -5.95 51.57 42.83
CA GLU A 257 -6.74 52.72 43.29
C GLU A 257 -7.86 52.30 44.26
N PRO A 258 -7.56 52.12 45.56
CA PRO A 258 -8.53 51.69 46.56
C PRO A 258 -9.71 52.68 46.66
N GLY A 259 -10.94 52.17 46.48
CA GLY A 259 -12.18 52.96 46.46
C GLY A 259 -12.65 53.39 45.07
N HIS A 260 -11.93 53.02 44.00
CA HIS A 260 -12.41 53.13 42.62
C HIS A 260 -12.91 51.75 42.14
N GLU A 261 -14.21 51.66 41.86
CA GLU A 261 -14.84 50.46 41.31
C GLU A 261 -14.93 50.56 39.78
N ILE A 262 -14.55 49.48 39.09
CA ILE A 262 -14.77 49.31 37.65
C ILE A 262 -15.78 48.19 37.39
N GLN A 263 -16.50 48.27 36.27
CA GLN A 263 -17.27 47.14 35.77
C GLN A 263 -16.35 46.23 34.98
N ARG A 264 -16.22 44.98 35.43
CA ARG A 264 -15.40 43.94 34.80
C ARG A 264 -16.28 42.84 34.24
N ARG A 265 -16.09 42.48 32.97
CA ARG A 265 -16.65 41.23 32.43
C ARG A 265 -15.69 40.07 32.67
N ALA A 266 -16.22 38.96 33.16
CA ALA A 266 -15.49 37.73 33.37
C ALA A 266 -16.42 36.53 33.21
N PHE A 267 -15.85 35.38 32.82
CA PHE A 267 -16.59 34.13 32.84
C PHE A 267 -16.04 33.19 33.91
N ARG A 268 -16.93 32.34 34.45
CA ARG A 268 -16.62 31.29 35.40
C ARG A 268 -16.90 29.94 34.76
N VAL A 269 -16.02 28.97 35.00
CA VAL A 269 -16.22 27.59 34.54
C VAL A 269 -16.69 26.75 35.71
N PHE A 270 -17.75 26.00 35.48
CA PHE A 270 -18.36 25.09 36.44
C PHE A 270 -18.30 23.66 35.90
N SER A 271 -18.13 22.71 36.81
CA SER A 271 -18.40 21.29 36.51
C SER A 271 -19.89 21.05 36.37
N ARG A 272 -20.27 19.92 35.77
CA ARG A 272 -21.66 19.46 35.67
C ARG A 272 -22.41 19.40 37.01
N ASP A 273 -21.71 19.20 38.12
CA ASP A 273 -22.29 19.18 39.46
C ASP A 273 -22.48 20.59 40.07
N GLY A 274 -22.29 21.65 39.27
CA GLY A 274 -22.43 23.05 39.73
C GLY A 274 -21.27 23.55 40.59
N VAL A 275 -20.14 22.81 40.66
CA VAL A 275 -18.96 23.23 41.42
C VAL A 275 -18.09 24.16 40.58
N LEU A 276 -17.77 25.35 41.11
CA LEU A 276 -16.86 26.32 40.51
C LEU A 276 -15.43 25.74 40.37
N ASP A 277 -14.97 25.63 39.12
CA ASP A 277 -13.65 25.11 38.74
C ASP A 277 -12.62 26.24 38.59
N SER A 278 -12.94 27.27 37.80
CA SER A 278 -12.03 28.37 37.46
C SER A 278 -12.77 29.67 37.15
N ALA A 279 -12.02 30.78 37.11
CA ALA A 279 -12.48 32.07 36.60
C ALA A 279 -11.49 32.62 35.56
N SER A 280 -12.02 33.38 34.60
CA SER A 280 -11.21 33.99 33.54
C SER A 280 -10.25 35.06 34.06
N GLU A 281 -9.11 35.21 33.40
CA GLU A 281 -8.25 36.37 33.60
C GLU A 281 -8.94 37.67 33.13
N PRO A 282 -8.55 38.84 33.65
CA PRO A 282 -9.10 40.11 33.20
C PRO A 282 -8.61 40.42 31.77
N VAL A 283 -9.53 40.79 30.89
CA VAL A 283 -9.24 41.21 29.50
C VAL A 283 -10.10 42.43 29.18
N ASP A 284 -9.46 43.56 28.86
CA ASP A 284 -10.17 44.81 28.58
C ASP A 284 -10.94 44.70 27.25
N GLY A 285 -12.18 45.19 27.21
CA GLY A 285 -13.03 45.17 26.02
C GLY A 285 -13.58 43.80 25.64
N MET A 286 -13.51 42.79 26.51
CA MET A 286 -14.17 41.50 26.31
C MET A 286 -15.70 41.68 26.30
N GLU A 287 -16.37 41.15 25.28
CA GLU A 287 -17.83 41.18 25.16
C GLU A 287 -18.49 39.92 25.76
N HIS A 288 -19.82 39.93 25.85
CA HIS A 288 -20.58 38.81 26.43
C HIS A 288 -20.47 37.46 25.70
N HIS A 289 -20.26 37.48 24.38
CA HIS A 289 -20.28 36.30 23.51
C HIS A 289 -19.33 35.19 23.99
N LEU A 290 -19.85 33.97 24.12
CA LEU A 290 -19.07 32.83 24.58
C LEU A 290 -19.45 31.56 23.82
N SER A 291 -18.47 30.85 23.26
CA SER A 291 -18.70 29.59 22.55
C SER A 291 -17.59 28.59 22.81
N TRP A 292 -17.89 27.50 23.50
CA TRP A 292 -16.93 26.44 23.77
C TRP A 292 -16.79 25.51 22.56
N ARG A 293 -15.55 25.26 22.14
CA ARG A 293 -15.24 24.29 21.09
C ARG A 293 -15.63 22.86 21.53
N PRO A 294 -16.62 22.20 20.89
CA PRO A 294 -17.21 20.96 21.41
C PRO A 294 -16.20 19.85 21.75
N GLN A 295 -15.22 19.65 20.87
CA GLN A 295 -14.06 18.78 21.07
C GLN A 295 -12.79 19.65 21.16
N GLY A 296 -12.41 20.02 22.38
CA GLY A 296 -11.18 20.80 22.62
C GLY A 296 -11.20 21.61 23.90
N SER A 297 -10.11 22.33 24.14
CA SER A 297 -9.93 23.19 25.31
C SER A 297 -10.37 24.64 25.10
N LEU A 298 -10.57 25.07 23.85
CA LEU A 298 -10.74 26.48 23.50
C LEU A 298 -12.17 26.97 23.72
N ILE A 299 -12.29 28.11 24.39
CA ILE A 299 -13.51 28.89 24.56
C ILE A 299 -13.32 30.19 23.78
N ALA A 300 -14.15 30.42 22.77
CA ALA A 300 -14.10 31.61 21.93
C ALA A 300 -14.89 32.75 22.57
N SER A 301 -14.34 33.96 22.51
CA SER A 301 -14.97 35.22 22.93
C SER A 301 -14.56 36.34 21.98
N ILE A 302 -15.28 37.47 22.01
CA ILE A 302 -14.92 38.68 21.29
C ILE A 302 -14.18 39.65 22.21
N GLN A 303 -13.13 40.30 21.69
CA GLN A 303 -12.48 41.45 22.30
C GLN A 303 -12.55 42.63 21.34
N ARG A 304 -13.13 43.73 21.81
CA ARG A 304 -13.16 45.01 21.09
C ARG A 304 -12.11 45.94 21.68
N LYS A 305 -11.04 46.18 20.92
CA LYS A 305 -10.01 47.14 21.30
C LYS A 305 -10.41 48.52 20.78
N SER A 306 -10.86 49.39 21.67
CA SER A 306 -11.31 50.76 21.32
C SER A 306 -10.58 51.87 22.08
N PHE A 307 -9.58 51.52 22.89
CA PHE A 307 -8.93 52.44 23.83
C PHE A 307 -7.85 53.33 23.18
N LEU A 308 -7.27 52.92 22.04
CA LEU A 308 -6.27 53.67 21.28
C LEU A 308 -6.64 53.61 19.78
N GLU A 309 -6.73 54.76 19.09
CA GLU A 309 -7.12 54.82 17.67
C GLU A 309 -6.17 54.01 16.76
N GLU A 310 -4.87 53.97 17.06
CA GLU A 310 -3.86 53.21 16.30
C GLU A 310 -3.91 51.68 16.53
N GLU A 311 -4.61 51.21 17.57
CA GLU A 311 -4.75 49.77 17.91
C GLU A 311 -6.21 49.30 17.87
N SER A 312 -7.08 50.05 17.18
CA SER A 312 -8.50 49.74 17.14
C SER A 312 -8.77 48.49 16.27
N SER A 313 -9.27 47.42 16.88
CA SER A 313 -9.55 46.15 16.20
C SER A 313 -10.70 45.40 16.88
N LEU A 314 -11.37 44.54 16.09
CA LEU A 314 -12.33 43.56 16.59
C LEU A 314 -11.72 42.17 16.45
N GLU A 315 -11.31 41.60 17.56
CA GLU A 315 -10.59 40.32 17.59
C GLU A 315 -11.46 39.22 18.17
N LEU A 316 -11.24 38.00 17.68
CA LEU A 316 -11.73 36.80 18.32
C LEU A 316 -10.60 36.21 19.16
N ILE A 317 -10.85 36.09 20.46
CA ILE A 317 -9.88 35.65 21.46
C ILE A 317 -10.30 34.28 22.00
N PHE A 318 -9.32 33.48 22.39
CA PHE A 318 -9.58 32.18 22.98
C PHE A 318 -9.11 32.10 24.42
N PHE A 319 -9.82 31.31 25.20
CA PHE A 319 -9.42 30.92 26.55
C PHE A 319 -9.39 29.40 26.69
N GLU A 320 -8.65 28.90 27.67
CA GLU A 320 -8.75 27.52 28.10
C GLU A 320 -9.69 27.38 29.32
N ARG A 321 -10.05 26.13 29.65
CA ARG A 321 -10.82 25.79 30.86
C ARG A 321 -10.28 26.45 32.14
N ASN A 322 -8.97 26.64 32.26
CA ASN A 322 -8.35 27.25 33.45
C ASN A 322 -8.57 28.77 33.54
N GLY A 323 -9.21 29.38 32.55
CA GLY A 323 -9.49 30.81 32.48
C GLY A 323 -8.36 31.66 31.89
N LEU A 324 -7.26 31.07 31.41
CA LEU A 324 -6.15 31.79 30.78
C LEU A 324 -6.39 31.96 29.28
N ARG A 325 -6.00 33.11 28.72
CA ARG A 325 -6.05 33.37 27.28
C ARG A 325 -5.02 32.50 26.55
N HIS A 326 -5.44 31.94 25.41
CA HIS A 326 -4.59 31.08 24.58
C HIS A 326 -4.93 31.23 23.09
N GLY A 327 -4.35 32.25 22.48
CA GLY A 327 -4.47 32.54 21.04
C GLY A 327 -5.60 33.50 20.70
N GLU A 328 -5.51 34.04 19.49
CA GLU A 328 -6.43 35.04 18.95
C GLU A 328 -6.30 35.09 17.42
N PHE A 329 -7.28 35.68 16.76
CA PHE A 329 -7.15 36.12 15.38
C PHE A 329 -8.02 37.35 15.09
N ASP A 330 -7.60 38.14 14.11
CA ASP A 330 -8.34 39.30 13.63
C ASP A 330 -9.54 38.88 12.79
N THR A 331 -10.73 39.36 13.15
CA THR A 331 -11.98 39.08 12.43
C THR A 331 -12.08 39.84 11.09
N ARG A 332 -11.20 40.83 10.87
CA ARG A 332 -11.19 41.72 9.69
C ARG A 332 -12.51 42.49 9.54
N LEU A 333 -13.23 42.67 10.65
CA LEU A 333 -14.47 43.42 10.74
C LEU A 333 -14.21 44.85 11.24
N PRO A 334 -15.06 45.81 10.84
CA PRO A 334 -15.05 47.15 11.43
C PRO A 334 -15.24 47.10 12.96
N VAL A 335 -14.58 48.03 13.67
CA VAL A 335 -14.62 48.13 15.15
C VAL A 335 -15.98 48.59 15.67
N ASP A 336 -16.89 49.04 14.82
CA ASP A 336 -18.29 49.36 15.14
C ASP A 336 -19.27 48.24 14.74
N GLU A 337 -18.78 47.14 14.16
CA GLU A 337 -19.63 45.99 13.81
C GLU A 337 -20.09 45.25 15.08
N PHE A 338 -21.39 44.98 15.16
CA PHE A 338 -21.99 44.23 16.26
C PHE A 338 -22.05 42.74 15.94
N VAL A 339 -21.35 41.94 16.76
CA VAL A 339 -21.51 40.49 16.80
C VAL A 339 -22.79 40.16 17.57
N LYS A 340 -23.53 39.15 17.10
CA LYS A 340 -24.74 38.64 17.78
C LYS A 340 -24.49 37.32 18.49
N GLU A 341 -23.79 36.40 17.83
CA GLU A 341 -23.62 35.03 18.32
C GLU A 341 -22.32 34.41 17.79
N LEU A 342 -21.77 33.46 18.55
CA LEU A 342 -20.64 32.62 18.15
C LEU A 342 -21.04 31.16 18.25
N CYS A 343 -20.93 30.40 17.15
CA CYS A 343 -21.40 29.02 17.10
C CYS A 343 -20.35 28.09 16.50
N TRP A 344 -19.84 27.16 17.29
CA TRP A 344 -19.06 26.03 16.78
C TRP A 344 -19.95 24.95 16.20
N ASN A 345 -19.51 24.32 15.11
CA ASN A 345 -20.16 23.12 14.61
C ASN A 345 -19.82 21.89 15.47
N SER A 346 -20.61 20.82 15.31
CA SER A 346 -20.55 19.63 16.18
C SER A 346 -19.18 18.92 16.18
N ASN A 347 -18.46 18.94 15.06
CA ASN A 347 -17.14 18.31 14.94
C ASN A 347 -15.95 19.24 15.27
N SER A 348 -16.20 20.52 15.59
CA SER A 348 -15.20 21.52 15.97
C SER A 348 -14.24 22.01 14.87
N ASP A 349 -14.60 21.82 13.59
CA ASP A 349 -13.81 22.29 12.43
C ASP A 349 -14.19 23.70 11.95
N VAL A 350 -15.43 24.13 12.22
CA VAL A 350 -15.99 25.41 11.73
C VAL A 350 -16.51 26.24 12.89
N LEU A 351 -16.06 27.49 12.96
CA LEU A 351 -16.56 28.53 13.86
C LEU A 351 -17.35 29.56 13.06
N ALA A 352 -18.63 29.71 13.40
CA ALA A 352 -19.49 30.73 12.82
C ALA A 352 -19.48 32.01 13.67
N ILE A 353 -19.25 33.16 13.04
CA ILE A 353 -19.50 34.48 13.62
C ILE A 353 -20.80 35.01 13.01
N VAL A 354 -21.82 35.18 13.85
CA VAL A 354 -23.15 35.64 13.43
C VAL A 354 -23.23 37.15 13.63
N LEU A 355 -23.47 37.87 12.55
CA LEU A 355 -23.69 39.31 12.53
C LEU A 355 -25.17 39.59 12.22
N SER A 356 -25.54 40.87 12.20
CA SER A 356 -26.95 41.26 11.99
C SER A 356 -27.49 40.85 10.62
N ASN A 357 -26.67 40.87 9.57
CA ASN A 357 -27.08 40.63 8.19
C ASN A 357 -26.26 39.53 7.48
N ARG A 358 -25.30 38.92 8.17
CA ARG A 358 -24.43 37.90 7.56
C ARG A 358 -23.85 36.95 8.60
N ILE A 359 -23.44 35.77 8.14
CA ILE A 359 -22.76 34.75 8.95
C ILE A 359 -21.44 34.42 8.28
N GLN A 360 -20.35 34.58 9.01
CA GLN A 360 -19.00 34.25 8.54
C GLN A 360 -18.57 32.89 9.05
N LEU A 361 -18.09 32.02 8.16
CA LEU A 361 -17.64 30.67 8.49
C LEU A 361 -16.11 30.59 8.46
N TRP A 362 -15.54 30.47 9.65
CA TRP A 362 -14.10 30.43 9.88
C TRP A 362 -13.63 29.00 10.12
N THR A 363 -12.50 28.64 9.52
CA THR A 363 -11.84 27.35 9.72
C THR A 363 -10.38 27.56 10.05
N SER A 364 -9.75 26.62 10.75
CA SER A 364 -8.33 26.74 11.09
C SER A 364 -7.49 25.56 10.59
N LYS A 365 -6.26 25.86 10.17
CA LYS A 365 -5.23 24.86 9.91
C LYS A 365 -3.86 25.49 10.15
N ASN A 366 -2.93 24.75 10.75
CA ASN A 366 -1.58 25.23 11.06
C ASN A 366 -1.60 26.57 11.84
N TYR A 367 -2.55 26.72 12.77
CA TYR A 367 -2.78 27.93 13.58
C TYR A 367 -3.16 29.20 12.78
N HIS A 368 -3.44 29.08 11.49
CA HIS A 368 -4.01 30.17 10.69
C HIS A 368 -5.51 29.99 10.53
N TRP A 369 -6.25 31.09 10.67
CA TRP A 369 -7.70 31.16 10.55
C TRP A 369 -8.08 31.70 9.17
N PHE A 370 -8.85 30.91 8.44
CA PHE A 370 -9.33 31.21 7.09
C PHE A 370 -10.82 31.50 7.12
N LEU A 371 -11.22 32.64 6.55
CA LEU A 371 -12.62 32.89 6.23
C LEU A 371 -12.96 32.16 4.92
N LYS A 372 -13.73 31.07 5.02
CA LYS A 372 -13.98 30.16 3.88
C LYS A 372 -15.29 30.40 3.16
N GLN A 373 -16.27 30.95 3.85
CA GLN A 373 -17.61 31.15 3.30
C GLN A 373 -18.32 32.23 4.10
N GLU A 374 -19.22 32.98 3.45
CA GLU A 374 -20.05 33.99 4.09
C GLU A 374 -21.49 33.89 3.56
N ILE A 375 -22.47 33.85 4.46
CA ILE A 375 -23.89 33.77 4.14
C ILE A 375 -24.50 35.15 4.36
N TYR A 376 -25.32 35.63 3.41
CA TYR A 376 -26.01 36.91 3.53
C TYR A 376 -27.52 36.74 3.71
N SER A 377 -28.09 37.64 4.52
CA SER A 377 -29.52 37.78 4.83
C SER A 377 -29.85 39.25 5.11
N GLU A 378 -31.13 39.61 5.19
CA GLU A 378 -31.54 40.98 5.56
C GLU A 378 -31.37 41.23 7.07
N SER A 379 -31.82 40.27 7.86
CA SER A 379 -31.69 40.22 9.31
C SER A 379 -31.48 38.77 9.73
N ILE A 380 -30.76 38.55 10.82
CA ILE A 380 -30.51 37.24 11.41
C ILE A 380 -30.81 37.32 12.90
N SER A 381 -31.73 36.50 13.40
CA SER A 381 -32.06 36.47 14.83
C SER A 381 -31.23 35.44 15.61
N PHE A 382 -31.11 34.21 15.10
CA PHE A 382 -30.30 33.14 15.68
C PHE A 382 -29.69 32.23 14.60
N ALA A 383 -28.62 31.51 14.93
CA ALA A 383 -28.07 30.45 14.08
C ALA A 383 -27.67 29.20 14.89
N LYS A 384 -28.12 28.02 14.45
CA LYS A 384 -27.88 26.74 15.13
C LYS A 384 -27.31 25.71 14.16
N TRP A 385 -26.19 25.12 14.53
CA TRP A 385 -25.64 23.96 13.82
C TRP A 385 -26.48 22.72 14.07
N HIS A 386 -26.56 21.84 13.09
CA HIS A 386 -27.17 20.54 13.27
C HIS A 386 -26.28 19.68 14.21
N PRO A 387 -26.87 18.98 15.20
CA PRO A 387 -26.10 18.21 16.18
C PRO A 387 -25.31 17.04 15.55
N GLU A 388 -25.93 16.30 14.60
CA GLU A 388 -25.27 15.15 13.94
C GLU A 388 -24.65 15.44 12.56
N LYS A 389 -25.28 16.31 11.74
CA LYS A 389 -24.82 16.70 10.39
C LYS A 389 -23.92 17.94 10.49
N ASP A 390 -22.62 17.71 10.70
CA ASP A 390 -21.60 18.71 11.03
C ASP A 390 -21.48 19.94 10.11
N LEU A 391 -21.94 19.86 8.86
CA LEU A 391 -21.91 20.94 7.87
C LEU A 391 -23.31 21.44 7.47
N THR A 392 -24.32 21.22 8.29
CA THR A 392 -25.67 21.78 8.10
C THR A 392 -25.94 22.85 9.16
N LEU A 393 -26.30 24.05 8.71
CA LEU A 393 -26.62 25.20 9.56
C LEU A 393 -28.07 25.64 9.34
N MET A 394 -28.78 25.92 10.42
CA MET A 394 -30.08 26.60 10.39
C MET A 394 -29.93 28.01 10.91
N PHE A 395 -30.58 28.99 10.28
CA PHE A 395 -30.70 30.33 10.82
C PHE A 395 -32.05 30.95 10.46
N GLU A 396 -32.60 31.74 11.36
CA GLU A 396 -33.78 32.54 11.06
C GLU A 396 -33.36 33.86 10.43
N SER A 397 -34.09 34.19 9.38
CA SER A 397 -34.14 35.52 8.81
C SER A 397 -35.52 36.09 9.05
N GLY A 398 -35.69 37.41 9.15
CA GLY A 398 -37.01 38.03 9.37
C GLY A 398 -38.11 37.64 8.36
N ASN A 399 -37.77 36.90 7.30
CA ASN A 399 -38.66 36.28 6.33
C ASN A 399 -38.63 34.73 6.38
N GLY A 400 -38.42 34.09 7.55
CA GLY A 400 -38.49 32.64 7.75
C GLY A 400 -37.16 31.94 8.11
N VAL A 401 -37.25 30.64 8.38
CA VAL A 401 -36.13 29.78 8.79
C VAL A 401 -35.41 29.22 7.57
N ASN A 402 -34.09 29.41 7.47
CA ASN A 402 -33.27 28.94 6.37
C ASN A 402 -32.42 27.74 6.81
N ILE A 403 -32.34 26.71 5.96
CA ILE A 403 -31.44 25.56 6.10
C ILE A 403 -30.39 25.65 5.02
N VAL A 404 -29.12 25.63 5.41
CA VAL A 404 -27.99 25.67 4.49
C VAL A 404 -27.07 24.50 4.73
N ASP A 405 -26.81 23.75 3.65
CA ASP A 405 -25.90 22.61 3.66
C ASP A 405 -24.58 23.02 3.00
N PHE A 406 -23.47 22.66 3.64
CA PHE A 406 -22.12 22.92 3.14
C PHE A 406 -21.39 21.61 2.81
N ALA A 407 -20.39 21.74 1.94
CA ALA A 407 -19.40 20.69 1.71
C ALA A 407 -18.02 21.29 1.49
N TYR A 408 -16.99 20.48 1.70
CA TYR A 408 -15.65 20.84 1.31
C TYR A 408 -15.44 20.62 -0.19
N LYS A 409 -14.78 21.58 -0.83
CA LYS A 409 -14.36 21.53 -2.25
C LYS A 409 -12.86 21.77 -2.33
N MET A 410 -12.15 20.85 -2.98
CA MET A 410 -10.80 21.13 -3.49
C MET A 410 -10.95 21.86 -4.82
N THR A 411 -10.58 23.14 -4.85
CA THR A 411 -10.60 23.91 -6.09
C THR A 411 -9.27 23.76 -6.80
N ASN A 412 -9.27 22.87 -7.79
CA ASN A 412 -8.08 22.47 -8.55
C ASN A 412 -8.15 23.01 -9.98
N GLY A 413 -6.98 23.21 -10.58
CA GLY A 413 -6.83 23.34 -12.03
C GLY A 413 -6.91 21.97 -12.73
N PRO A 414 -6.61 21.92 -14.04
CA PRO A 414 -6.66 20.69 -14.83
C PRO A 414 -5.67 19.64 -14.32
N THR A 415 -6.03 18.37 -14.53
CA THR A 415 -5.15 17.21 -14.38
C THR A 415 -4.83 16.56 -15.74
N LEU A 416 -5.02 17.32 -16.83
CA LEU A 416 -4.79 16.90 -18.21
C LEU A 416 -3.48 17.48 -18.74
N GLU A 417 -2.62 16.63 -19.28
CA GLU A 417 -1.39 17.05 -19.96
C GLU A 417 -1.72 17.84 -21.25
N PRO A 418 -1.01 18.95 -21.56
CA PRO A 418 0.17 19.50 -20.89
C PRO A 418 -0.13 20.56 -19.82
N PHE A 419 -1.39 20.75 -19.44
CA PHE A 419 -1.83 21.84 -18.54
C PHE A 419 -1.97 21.40 -17.07
N ASP A 420 -1.43 20.24 -16.70
CA ASP A 420 -1.54 19.64 -15.38
C ASP A 420 -0.55 20.23 -14.37
N ASN A 421 -0.58 21.55 -14.20
CA ASN A 421 0.34 22.28 -13.31
C ASN A 421 0.11 22.00 -11.80
N GLY A 422 -0.91 21.22 -11.45
CA GLY A 422 -1.30 20.94 -10.07
C GLY A 422 -1.70 22.20 -9.31
N THR A 423 -2.39 23.14 -9.97
CA THR A 423 -2.84 24.40 -9.38
C THR A 423 -3.94 24.15 -8.37
N VAL A 424 -3.76 24.67 -7.16
CA VAL A 424 -4.76 24.63 -6.09
C VAL A 424 -5.03 26.04 -5.60
N MET A 425 -6.31 26.38 -5.45
CA MET A 425 -6.77 27.70 -5.00
C MET A 425 -7.49 27.58 -3.67
N VAL A 426 -7.16 28.47 -2.74
CA VAL A 426 -7.65 28.47 -1.38
C VAL A 426 -8.19 29.85 -1.04
N VAL A 427 -9.46 29.92 -0.66
CA VAL A 427 -10.12 31.18 -0.27
C VAL A 427 -9.71 31.58 1.16
N ASP A 428 -9.38 32.84 1.36
CA ASP A 428 -9.16 33.45 2.68
C ASP A 428 -9.77 34.86 2.75
N GLY A 429 -11.09 34.91 2.95
CA GLY A 429 -11.84 36.17 2.93
C GLY A 429 -11.88 36.78 1.54
N SER A 430 -11.33 37.98 1.39
CA SER A 430 -11.23 38.68 0.09
C SER A 430 -10.08 38.19 -0.78
N THR A 431 -9.15 37.39 -0.27
CA THR A 431 -7.94 36.98 -0.98
C THR A 431 -8.06 35.54 -1.49
N VAL A 432 -7.63 35.32 -2.73
CA VAL A 432 -7.50 33.98 -3.33
C VAL A 432 -6.03 33.56 -3.34
N ASN A 433 -5.70 32.56 -2.53
CA ASN A 433 -4.34 32.02 -2.42
C ASN A 433 -4.12 30.88 -3.43
N ILE A 434 -3.09 30.98 -4.26
CA ILE A 434 -2.83 30.07 -5.40
C ILE A 434 -1.50 29.34 -5.19
N THR A 435 -1.51 28.02 -5.39
CA THR A 435 -0.31 27.18 -5.30
C THR A 435 -0.27 26.16 -6.44
N PRO A 436 0.53 26.40 -7.50
CA PRO A 436 0.81 25.41 -8.55
C PRO A 436 1.93 24.45 -8.12
N PHE A 437 1.55 23.24 -7.71
CA PHE A 437 2.47 22.25 -7.13
C PHE A 437 3.54 21.74 -8.10
N ALA A 438 3.33 21.84 -9.42
CA ALA A 438 4.38 21.58 -10.39
C ALA A 438 5.49 22.65 -10.37
N LEU A 439 5.20 23.88 -9.94
CA LEU A 439 6.22 24.93 -9.85
C LEU A 439 6.91 24.93 -8.49
N ALA A 440 6.14 24.91 -7.42
CA ALA A 440 6.63 24.98 -6.05
C ALA A 440 5.71 24.27 -5.07
N ASN A 441 6.30 23.43 -4.22
CA ASN A 441 5.57 22.71 -3.16
C ASN A 441 5.48 23.56 -1.89
N VAL A 442 4.66 24.63 -1.93
CA VAL A 442 4.52 25.58 -0.82
C VAL A 442 3.58 25.00 0.25
N PRO A 443 4.00 24.88 1.52
CA PRO A 443 3.15 24.34 2.58
C PRO A 443 2.17 25.39 3.12
N PRO A 444 0.93 25.01 3.49
CA PRO A 444 -0.01 25.90 4.17
C PRO A 444 0.53 26.37 5.54
N PRO A 445 0.19 27.58 6.02
CA PRO A 445 -0.74 28.53 5.42
C PRO A 445 -0.13 29.39 4.31
N MET A 446 1.19 29.27 4.06
CA MET A 446 1.84 29.98 2.95
C MET A 446 1.28 29.49 1.60
N TYR A 447 1.38 30.37 0.62
CA TYR A 447 0.92 30.15 -0.74
C TYR A 447 1.95 30.71 -1.73
N TYR A 448 1.81 30.36 -3.01
CA TYR A 448 2.78 30.78 -4.02
C TYR A 448 2.52 32.19 -4.52
N ARG A 449 1.28 32.48 -4.95
CA ARG A 449 0.80 33.79 -5.40
C ARG A 449 -0.64 33.98 -4.96
N ASP A 450 -1.15 35.19 -5.08
CA ASP A 450 -2.48 35.59 -4.69
C ASP A 450 -3.00 36.74 -5.56
N PHE A 451 -4.30 37.00 -5.44
CA PHE A 451 -4.93 38.23 -5.86
C PHE A 451 -6.09 38.55 -4.89
N ASP A 452 -6.40 39.83 -4.75
CA ASP A 452 -7.48 40.33 -3.91
C ASP A 452 -8.73 40.62 -4.75
N ALA A 453 -9.88 40.17 -4.26
CA ALA A 453 -11.19 40.55 -4.77
C ALA A 453 -11.73 41.78 -3.99
N PRO A 454 -12.64 42.58 -4.58
CA PRO A 454 -13.26 43.73 -3.91
C PRO A 454 -14.15 43.36 -2.70
N GLY A 455 -14.48 42.09 -2.52
CA GLY A 455 -15.24 41.57 -1.39
C GLY A 455 -14.89 40.13 -1.06
N ASN A 456 -15.55 39.57 -0.04
CA ASN A 456 -15.33 38.19 0.37
C ASN A 456 -15.69 37.21 -0.76
N VAL A 457 -14.76 36.32 -1.07
CA VAL A 457 -14.88 35.33 -2.12
C VAL A 457 -15.71 34.15 -1.61
N LEU A 458 -16.71 33.74 -2.38
CA LEU A 458 -17.62 32.63 -2.05
C LEU A 458 -17.18 31.31 -2.72
N ASP A 459 -16.72 31.40 -3.97
CA ASP A 459 -16.16 30.29 -4.74
C ASP A 459 -15.18 30.83 -5.79
N VAL A 460 -14.30 29.95 -6.25
CA VAL A 460 -13.26 30.27 -7.23
C VAL A 460 -13.13 29.12 -8.24
N ALA A 461 -12.69 29.44 -9.46
CA ALA A 461 -12.34 28.49 -10.50
C ALA A 461 -11.14 28.99 -11.31
N CYS A 462 -10.52 28.07 -12.04
CA CYS A 462 -9.34 28.31 -12.87
C CYS A 462 -9.61 27.76 -14.27
N SER A 463 -9.08 28.46 -15.28
CA SER A 463 -9.17 28.08 -16.69
C SER A 463 -8.33 26.86 -17.05
N LEU A 464 -8.46 26.36 -18.28
CA LEU A 464 -7.68 25.22 -18.79
C LEU A 464 -6.19 25.56 -18.88
N SER A 465 -5.82 26.76 -19.31
CA SER A 465 -4.41 27.20 -19.35
C SER A 465 -3.75 27.38 -17.97
N ASN A 466 -4.54 27.48 -16.90
CA ASN A 466 -4.11 27.95 -15.58
C ASN A 466 -3.68 29.43 -15.52
N GLU A 467 -4.15 30.25 -16.45
CA GLU A 467 -3.73 31.66 -16.58
C GLU A 467 -4.85 32.65 -16.25
N ILE A 468 -6.11 32.22 -16.35
CA ILE A 468 -7.29 33.00 -15.99
C ILE A 468 -7.93 32.39 -14.74
N PHE A 469 -8.27 33.26 -13.79
CA PHE A 469 -8.92 32.90 -12.53
C PHE A 469 -10.22 33.66 -12.40
N ALA A 470 -11.29 32.97 -12.01
CA ALA A 470 -12.58 33.57 -11.73
C ALA A 470 -12.90 33.40 -10.26
N ALA A 471 -13.23 34.48 -9.57
CA ALA A 471 -13.75 34.48 -8.21
C ALA A 471 -15.11 35.15 -8.20
N ILE A 472 -16.05 34.65 -7.40
CA ILE A 472 -17.35 35.28 -7.20
C ILE A 472 -17.47 35.80 -5.77
N THR A 473 -18.00 37.01 -5.64
CA THR A 473 -18.39 37.61 -4.36
C THR A 473 -19.92 37.56 -4.24
N LYS A 474 -20.49 38.24 -3.23
CA LYS A 474 -21.95 38.41 -3.12
C LYS A 474 -22.60 39.03 -4.36
N ASP A 475 -21.91 39.99 -4.98
CA ASP A 475 -22.50 40.90 -5.94
C ASP A 475 -21.73 41.02 -7.26
N GLU A 476 -20.60 40.34 -7.42
CA GLU A 476 -19.71 40.51 -8.59
C GLU A 476 -19.02 39.20 -9.00
N LEU A 477 -18.78 39.07 -10.30
CA LEU A 477 -17.78 38.17 -10.88
C LEU A 477 -16.47 38.94 -11.05
N VAL A 478 -15.39 38.41 -10.51
CA VAL A 478 -14.04 38.98 -10.58
C VAL A 478 -13.19 38.09 -11.47
N VAL A 479 -12.58 38.66 -12.51
CA VAL A 479 -11.68 37.95 -13.43
C VAL A 479 -10.26 38.46 -13.23
N ALA A 480 -9.37 37.58 -12.79
CA ALA A 480 -7.94 37.84 -12.66
C ALA A 480 -7.15 37.06 -13.72
N TYR A 481 -6.04 37.65 -14.17
CA TYR A 481 -5.22 37.11 -15.24
C TYR A 481 -3.74 37.21 -14.91
N VAL A 482 -2.97 36.21 -15.34
CA VAL A 482 -1.51 36.27 -15.40
C VAL A 482 -1.05 35.99 -16.83
N PRO A 483 -0.08 36.74 -17.40
CA PRO A 483 0.32 36.59 -18.79
C PRO A 483 0.80 35.19 -19.19
N SER A 484 1.46 34.49 -18.27
CA SER A 484 1.85 33.11 -18.45
C SER A 484 2.21 32.45 -17.11
N ILE A 485 2.16 31.12 -17.06
CA ILE A 485 2.71 30.36 -15.93
C ILE A 485 4.20 30.64 -15.69
N ASP A 486 4.98 30.90 -16.74
CA ASP A 486 6.39 31.27 -16.61
C ASP A 486 6.58 32.67 -15.99
N ASP A 487 5.69 33.62 -16.28
CA ASP A 487 5.74 34.94 -15.65
C ASP A 487 5.28 34.89 -14.19
N MET A 488 4.30 34.04 -13.87
CA MET A 488 3.97 33.71 -12.49
C MET A 488 5.20 33.17 -11.74
N LYS A 489 5.95 32.26 -12.39
CA LYS A 489 7.20 31.70 -11.86
C LYS A 489 8.25 32.77 -11.59
N LYS A 490 8.36 33.80 -12.45
CA LYS A 490 9.30 34.93 -12.29
C LYS A 490 8.93 35.90 -11.17
N GLY A 491 7.73 35.83 -10.60
CA GLY A 491 7.31 36.70 -9.51
C GLY A 491 6.00 37.45 -9.74
N GLN A 492 5.39 37.36 -10.93
CA GLN A 492 4.14 38.06 -11.17
C GLN A 492 2.98 37.40 -10.42
N HIS A 493 2.14 38.23 -9.82
CA HIS A 493 0.86 37.83 -9.23
C HIS A 493 -0.23 37.97 -10.31
N PRO A 494 -1.27 37.14 -10.30
CA PRO A 494 -2.46 37.41 -11.10
C PRO A 494 -3.03 38.79 -10.74
N THR A 495 -3.42 39.55 -11.75
CA THR A 495 -4.01 40.88 -11.55
C THR A 495 -5.47 40.85 -11.93
N VAL A 496 -6.34 41.47 -11.13
CA VAL A 496 -7.75 41.67 -11.49
C VAL A 496 -7.83 42.55 -12.73
N VAL A 497 -8.49 42.06 -13.78
CA VAL A 497 -8.61 42.76 -15.07
C VAL A 497 -10.02 43.27 -15.32
N SER A 498 -11.04 42.55 -14.83
CA SER A 498 -12.43 42.98 -14.91
C SER A 498 -13.26 42.53 -13.72
N GLU A 499 -14.28 43.34 -13.42
CA GLU A 499 -15.28 43.12 -12.38
C GLU A 499 -16.65 43.31 -13.02
N LEU A 500 -17.43 42.23 -13.11
CA LEU A 500 -18.76 42.22 -13.71
C LEU A 500 -19.81 42.16 -12.60
N SER A 501 -20.57 43.24 -12.44
CA SER A 501 -21.64 43.32 -11.44
C SER A 501 -22.78 42.34 -11.74
N LYS A 502 -23.27 41.66 -10.71
CA LYS A 502 -24.45 40.77 -10.74
C LYS A 502 -25.66 41.39 -11.43
N ALA A 503 -25.86 42.70 -11.26
CA ALA A 503 -26.97 43.43 -11.88
C ALA A 503 -26.97 43.39 -13.42
N THR A 504 -25.84 43.03 -14.05
CA THR A 504 -25.72 42.93 -15.51
C THR A 504 -26.19 41.58 -16.07
N PHE A 505 -26.22 40.52 -15.25
CA PHE A 505 -26.49 39.16 -15.72
C PHE A 505 -27.48 38.36 -14.86
N ALA A 506 -27.92 38.91 -13.73
CA ALA A 506 -28.85 38.27 -12.83
C ALA A 506 -29.86 39.27 -12.24
N SER A 507 -30.97 38.74 -11.72
CA SER A 507 -31.97 39.55 -11.04
C SER A 507 -31.57 39.85 -9.59
N ALA A 508 -32.22 40.82 -8.97
CA ALA A 508 -31.92 41.22 -7.58
C ALA A 508 -32.21 40.11 -6.55
N ILE A 509 -33.11 39.17 -6.88
CA ILE A 509 -33.47 38.03 -6.01
C ILE A 509 -32.48 36.87 -6.12
N ASP A 510 -31.61 36.88 -7.14
CA ASP A 510 -30.65 35.81 -7.36
C ASP A 510 -29.41 35.96 -6.48
N SER A 511 -28.90 34.82 -6.02
CA SER A 511 -27.65 34.73 -5.27
C SER A 511 -26.60 33.94 -6.05
N LEU A 512 -25.35 34.39 -5.97
CA LEU A 512 -24.20 33.72 -6.58
C LEU A 512 -23.72 32.60 -5.65
N ARG A 513 -23.49 31.40 -6.18
CA ARG A 513 -23.04 30.24 -5.37
C ARG A 513 -21.75 29.61 -5.82
N GLN A 514 -21.60 29.31 -7.11
CA GLN A 514 -20.45 28.57 -7.63
C GLN A 514 -20.04 29.09 -9.00
N VAL A 515 -18.79 28.87 -9.38
CA VAL A 515 -18.23 29.27 -10.67
C VAL A 515 -17.43 28.12 -11.29
N ALA A 516 -17.47 28.01 -12.62
CA ALA A 516 -16.78 27.00 -13.41
C ALA A 516 -16.35 27.57 -14.77
N PHE A 517 -15.34 26.96 -15.38
CA PHE A 517 -14.90 27.32 -16.74
C PHE A 517 -15.38 26.29 -17.76
N ILE A 518 -15.59 26.76 -18.99
CA ILE A 518 -15.49 25.97 -20.21
C ILE A 518 -14.30 26.56 -20.97
N ASN A 519 -13.30 25.73 -21.25
CA ASN A 519 -12.01 26.07 -21.83
C ASN A 519 -11.40 27.31 -21.14
N ASP A 520 -10.89 28.28 -21.91
CA ASP A 520 -10.37 29.55 -21.41
C ASP A 520 -11.29 30.74 -21.74
N ASN A 521 -12.37 30.49 -22.48
CA ASN A 521 -13.17 31.51 -23.13
C ASN A 521 -14.52 31.72 -22.46
N VAL A 522 -15.05 30.78 -21.68
CA VAL A 522 -16.39 30.91 -21.10
C VAL A 522 -16.39 30.59 -19.61
N ILE A 523 -17.02 31.46 -18.83
CA ILE A 523 -17.28 31.27 -17.41
C ILE A 523 -18.75 30.94 -17.22
N GLY A 524 -19.03 29.85 -16.53
CA GLY A 524 -20.37 29.53 -16.02
C GLY A 524 -20.52 29.93 -14.57
N ILE A 525 -21.60 30.63 -14.27
CA ILE A 525 -21.94 31.12 -12.93
C ILE A 525 -23.24 30.46 -12.49
N LEU A 526 -23.19 29.77 -11.36
CA LEU A 526 -24.37 29.18 -10.74
C LEU A 526 -25.11 30.23 -9.92
N LEU A 527 -26.34 30.52 -10.36
CA LEU A 527 -27.28 31.39 -9.70
C LEU A 527 -28.34 30.55 -8.99
N ASP A 528 -28.68 30.97 -7.77
CA ASP A 528 -29.78 30.40 -7.02
C ASP A 528 -30.86 31.45 -6.79
N SER A 529 -32.05 31.19 -7.35
CA SER A 529 -33.30 31.85 -6.99
C SER A 529 -34.00 31.03 -5.91
N GLU A 530 -35.13 31.48 -5.34
CA GLU A 530 -35.78 30.78 -4.22
C GLU A 530 -36.13 29.31 -4.51
N ASN A 531 -36.73 29.01 -5.67
CA ASN A 531 -37.23 27.67 -5.99
C ASN A 531 -36.45 26.93 -7.08
N LEU A 532 -35.64 27.64 -7.88
CA LEU A 532 -34.94 27.14 -9.06
C LEU A 532 -33.50 27.64 -9.06
N SER A 533 -32.64 26.96 -9.80
CA SER A 533 -31.28 27.44 -10.11
C SER A 533 -31.15 27.69 -11.61
N HIS A 534 -30.24 28.58 -12.00
CA HIS A 534 -29.93 28.84 -13.40
C HIS A 534 -28.41 28.96 -13.55
N ILE A 535 -27.90 28.68 -14.75
CA ILE A 535 -26.49 28.89 -15.07
C ILE A 535 -26.38 30.04 -16.07
N VAL A 536 -25.57 31.04 -15.74
CA VAL A 536 -25.23 32.12 -16.67
C VAL A 536 -23.88 31.83 -17.31
N LEU A 537 -23.81 31.93 -18.63
CA LEU A 537 -22.58 31.80 -19.42
C LEU A 537 -22.09 33.19 -19.82
N VAL A 538 -20.82 33.48 -19.51
CA VAL A 538 -20.13 34.75 -19.81
C VAL A 538 -18.92 34.46 -20.68
N ASP A 539 -18.82 35.14 -21.82
CA ASP A 539 -17.65 35.11 -22.70
C ASP A 539 -16.54 35.98 -22.12
N VAL A 540 -15.33 35.43 -22.08
CA VAL A 540 -14.11 36.04 -21.58
C VAL A 540 -12.93 35.89 -22.56
N GLN A 541 -13.19 35.69 -23.86
CA GLN A 541 -12.14 35.79 -24.89
C GLN A 541 -11.36 37.11 -24.79
N ASP A 542 -12.05 38.20 -24.47
CA ASP A 542 -11.44 39.44 -23.98
C ASP A 542 -11.71 39.57 -22.48
N VAL A 543 -10.74 39.14 -21.66
CA VAL A 543 -10.81 39.18 -20.19
C VAL A 543 -11.05 40.58 -19.62
N SER A 544 -10.78 41.65 -20.39
CA SER A 544 -11.01 43.03 -19.97
C SER A 544 -12.46 43.49 -20.18
N GLN A 545 -13.19 42.81 -21.06
CA GLN A 545 -14.57 43.13 -21.41
C GLN A 545 -15.43 41.86 -21.47
N PRO A 546 -15.72 41.23 -20.31
CA PRO A 546 -16.58 40.06 -20.27
C PRO A 546 -17.99 40.37 -20.78
N VAL A 547 -18.56 39.48 -21.60
CA VAL A 547 -19.88 39.66 -22.23
C VAL A 547 -20.82 38.51 -21.86
N LEU A 548 -22.05 38.84 -21.47
CA LEU A 548 -23.10 37.85 -21.23
C LEU A 548 -23.46 37.13 -22.54
N LEU A 549 -23.31 35.79 -22.58
CA LEU A 549 -23.70 34.97 -23.71
C LEU A 549 -25.15 34.51 -23.61
N LYS A 550 -25.48 33.77 -22.54
CA LYS A 550 -26.77 33.10 -22.39
C LYS A 550 -27.05 32.78 -20.94
N THR A 551 -28.34 32.71 -20.61
CA THR A 551 -28.85 32.17 -19.34
C THR A 551 -29.53 30.85 -19.62
N VAL A 552 -29.08 29.80 -18.95
CA VAL A 552 -29.61 28.43 -19.05
C VAL A 552 -30.53 28.20 -17.86
N GLU A 553 -31.83 28.19 -18.13
CA GLU A 553 -32.87 27.94 -17.11
C GLU A 553 -32.95 26.45 -16.77
N ILE A 554 -32.97 26.13 -15.48
CA ILE A 554 -33.02 24.75 -15.00
C ILE A 554 -34.20 24.61 -14.03
N PHE A 555 -35.10 23.67 -14.34
CA PHE A 555 -36.36 23.48 -13.60
C PHE A 555 -36.19 22.61 -12.35
N ASP A 556 -35.04 22.71 -11.67
CA ASP A 556 -34.75 22.13 -10.37
C ASP A 556 -33.64 22.95 -9.70
N LYS A 557 -33.29 22.60 -8.45
CA LYS A 557 -32.15 23.15 -7.73
C LYS A 557 -30.89 22.36 -8.06
N ILE A 558 -29.84 23.07 -8.42
CA ILE A 558 -28.49 22.51 -8.56
C ILE A 558 -27.85 22.44 -7.18
N VAL A 559 -27.21 21.31 -6.87
CA VAL A 559 -26.47 21.13 -5.62
C VAL A 559 -24.98 21.43 -5.84
N LEU A 560 -24.41 20.92 -6.93
CA LEU A 560 -23.00 21.06 -7.28
C LEU A 560 -22.83 21.36 -8.77
N MET A 561 -21.90 22.27 -9.09
CA MET A 561 -21.47 22.60 -10.44
C MET A 561 -19.95 22.52 -10.53
N LYS A 562 -19.42 21.88 -11.58
CA LYS A 562 -17.98 21.75 -11.84
C LYS A 562 -17.70 21.81 -13.33
N THR A 563 -16.44 22.07 -13.66
CA THR A 563 -15.91 21.88 -15.01
C THR A 563 -15.69 20.39 -15.29
N SER A 564 -16.00 19.93 -16.51
CA SER A 564 -15.69 18.56 -16.94
C SER A 564 -14.17 18.32 -16.96
N PHE A 565 -13.73 17.06 -16.92
CA PHE A 565 -12.30 16.72 -16.92
C PHE A 565 -11.51 17.35 -18.09
N ASP A 566 -12.11 17.38 -19.28
CA ASP A 566 -11.53 17.93 -20.52
C ASP A 566 -11.76 19.44 -20.69
N TYR A 567 -12.41 20.09 -19.73
CA TYR A 567 -12.78 21.50 -19.75
C TYR A 567 -13.71 21.91 -20.90
N ASN A 568 -14.29 20.97 -21.65
CA ASN A 568 -15.16 21.31 -22.79
C ASN A 568 -16.61 21.61 -22.37
N HIS A 569 -17.00 21.23 -21.15
CA HIS A 569 -18.37 21.37 -20.67
C HIS A 569 -18.39 21.79 -19.20
N ILE A 570 -19.52 22.36 -18.78
CA ILE A 570 -19.89 22.44 -17.37
C ILE A 570 -20.77 21.24 -17.05
N VAL A 571 -20.57 20.66 -15.89
CA VAL A 571 -21.40 19.57 -15.37
C VAL A 571 -22.01 19.96 -14.05
N TYR A 572 -23.26 19.56 -13.83
CA TYR A 572 -23.96 19.85 -12.58
C TYR A 572 -24.80 18.66 -12.10
N GLU A 573 -25.05 18.63 -10.79
CA GLU A 573 -25.92 17.65 -10.12
C GLU A 573 -27.15 18.37 -9.53
N THR A 574 -28.33 17.80 -9.72
CA THR A 574 -29.59 18.26 -9.09
C THR A 574 -29.88 17.55 -7.77
N ARG A 575 -30.84 18.06 -6.99
CA ARG A 575 -31.21 17.48 -5.66
C ARG A 575 -31.58 15.99 -5.69
N ASP A 576 -32.08 15.51 -6.81
CA ASP A 576 -32.46 14.11 -6.99
C ASP A 576 -31.29 13.20 -7.40
N GLY A 577 -30.08 13.75 -7.53
CA GLY A 577 -28.85 13.05 -7.95
C GLY A 577 -28.67 12.96 -9.47
N SER A 578 -29.52 13.60 -10.29
CA SER A 578 -29.35 13.62 -11.74
C SER A 578 -28.18 14.51 -12.15
N VAL A 579 -27.33 14.02 -13.05
CA VAL A 579 -26.14 14.72 -13.53
C VAL A 579 -26.32 15.11 -15.00
N PHE A 580 -26.04 16.36 -15.33
CA PHE A 580 -26.16 16.91 -16.68
C PHE A 580 -24.85 17.56 -17.15
N GLU A 581 -24.62 17.56 -18.46
CA GLU A 581 -23.62 18.41 -19.13
C GLU A 581 -24.29 19.62 -19.81
N VAL A 582 -23.57 20.73 -19.80
CA VAL A 582 -23.91 22.01 -20.45
C VAL A 582 -22.74 22.40 -21.36
N ASP A 583 -23.03 22.61 -22.63
CA ASP A 583 -22.06 23.10 -23.62
C ASP A 583 -22.00 24.64 -23.68
N VAL A 584 -21.18 25.16 -24.59
CA VAL A 584 -20.97 26.61 -24.78
C VAL A 584 -22.25 27.28 -25.31
N GLU A 585 -23.05 26.57 -26.09
CA GLU A 585 -24.34 27.01 -26.62
C GLU A 585 -25.46 26.95 -25.58
N GLY A 586 -25.21 26.35 -24.41
CA GLY A 586 -26.16 26.17 -23.32
C GLY A 586 -27.21 25.08 -23.58
N GLU A 587 -26.88 24.07 -24.38
CA GLU A 587 -27.67 22.85 -24.52
C GLU A 587 -27.45 21.92 -23.33
N LEU A 588 -28.52 21.29 -22.86
CA LEU A 588 -28.52 20.40 -21.70
C LEU A 588 -28.60 18.95 -22.13
N LYS A 589 -27.74 18.10 -21.58
CA LYS A 589 -27.82 16.66 -21.81
C LYS A 589 -27.57 15.88 -20.52
N GLN A 590 -28.48 14.97 -20.21
CA GLN A 590 -28.36 14.12 -19.02
C GLN A 590 -27.30 13.04 -19.23
N ILE A 591 -26.41 12.87 -18.26
CA ILE A 591 -25.37 11.84 -18.23
C ILE A 591 -25.88 10.63 -17.47
N THR A 592 -26.29 10.84 -16.21
CA THR A 592 -26.67 9.75 -15.30
C THR A 592 -27.55 10.26 -14.16
N LYS A 593 -27.89 9.36 -13.23
CA LYS A 593 -28.52 9.68 -11.96
C LYS A 593 -27.89 8.83 -10.87
N PHE A 594 -27.21 9.47 -9.92
CA PHE A 594 -26.63 8.79 -8.78
C PHE A 594 -27.73 8.19 -7.89
N PRO A 595 -27.49 7.02 -7.25
CA PRO A 595 -28.46 6.42 -6.33
C PRO A 595 -28.69 7.24 -5.05
N GLN A 596 -27.73 8.09 -4.68
CA GLN A 596 -27.74 8.95 -3.50
C GLN A 596 -27.06 10.28 -3.88
N LEU A 597 -27.42 11.36 -3.21
CA LEU A 597 -26.78 12.67 -3.42
C LEU A 597 -25.28 12.57 -3.12
N VAL A 598 -24.45 13.05 -4.04
CA VAL A 598 -23.01 13.10 -3.84
C VAL A 598 -22.56 14.50 -3.40
N ILE A 599 -21.47 14.55 -2.62
CA ILE A 599 -20.91 15.81 -2.10
C ILE A 599 -19.68 16.27 -2.91
N ASP A 600 -19.17 15.39 -3.77
CA ASP A 600 -18.12 15.68 -4.73
C ASP A 600 -18.28 14.74 -5.95
N PHE A 601 -18.07 15.25 -7.16
CA PHE A 601 -18.09 14.45 -8.37
C PHE A 601 -17.10 14.94 -9.45
N ARG A 602 -16.75 14.04 -10.38
CA ARG A 602 -15.97 14.30 -11.59
C ARG A 602 -16.63 13.61 -12.77
N VAL A 603 -16.61 14.25 -13.94
CA VAL A 603 -17.16 13.68 -15.17
C VAL A 603 -16.06 13.62 -16.22
N LYS A 604 -15.94 12.45 -16.86
CA LYS A 604 -14.98 12.22 -17.93
C LYS A 604 -15.56 11.27 -18.97
N ARG A 605 -15.22 11.49 -20.24
CA ARG A 605 -15.39 10.49 -21.31
C ARG A 605 -14.30 9.43 -21.22
N VAL A 606 -14.70 8.19 -21.00
CA VAL A 606 -13.81 7.02 -20.93
C VAL A 606 -13.85 6.30 -22.28
N HIS A 607 -12.68 5.92 -22.78
CA HIS A 607 -12.51 5.23 -24.06
C HIS A 607 -12.11 3.77 -23.82
N ASN A 608 -12.74 2.83 -24.53
CA ASN A 608 -12.36 1.43 -24.49
C ASN A 608 -11.09 1.21 -25.33
N MET A 609 -9.96 0.95 -24.67
CA MET A 609 -8.68 0.64 -25.33
C MET A 609 -8.49 -0.89 -25.38
N LEU A 610 -8.53 -1.49 -26.57
CA LEU A 610 -8.19 -2.90 -26.79
C LEU A 610 -6.75 -2.99 -27.33
N GLU A 611 -5.76 -3.26 -26.49
CA GLU A 611 -4.41 -3.60 -26.99
C GLU A 611 -4.39 -5.05 -27.53
N GLY A 612 -3.95 -5.24 -28.78
CA GLY A 612 -3.61 -6.56 -29.34
C GLY A 612 -4.50 -7.14 -30.45
N LYS A 613 -5.54 -6.42 -30.92
CA LYS A 613 -6.32 -6.81 -32.10
C LYS A 613 -6.68 -5.60 -32.96
N GLU A 614 -5.74 -5.14 -33.80
CA GLU A 614 -6.03 -4.18 -34.88
C GLU A 614 -7.07 -4.71 -35.88
N ASP A 615 -7.39 -6.02 -35.87
CA ASP A 615 -8.30 -6.65 -36.82
C ASP A 615 -9.80 -6.61 -36.46
N ASN A 616 -10.19 -6.14 -35.27
CA ASN A 616 -11.61 -5.99 -34.90
C ASN A 616 -11.98 -4.50 -34.74
N TRP A 617 -12.05 -3.81 -35.88
CA TRP A 617 -12.63 -2.46 -36.05
C TRP A 617 -14.16 -2.39 -35.76
N GLU A 618 -14.70 -3.28 -34.92
CA GLU A 618 -16.09 -3.21 -34.49
C GLU A 618 -16.24 -2.12 -33.41
N SER A 619 -16.32 -0.87 -33.88
CA SER A 619 -16.66 0.36 -33.15
C SER A 619 -15.85 0.65 -31.88
N GLU A 620 -14.87 1.57 -31.98
CA GLU A 620 -14.36 2.29 -30.81
C GLU A 620 -15.55 2.87 -30.02
N SER A 621 -15.80 2.33 -28.84
CA SER A 621 -16.88 2.78 -27.97
C SER A 621 -16.30 3.66 -26.86
N SER A 622 -16.94 4.79 -26.62
CA SER A 622 -16.65 5.68 -25.50
C SER A 622 -17.94 6.02 -24.77
N GLU A 623 -17.85 6.22 -23.47
CA GLU A 623 -18.99 6.57 -22.63
C GLU A 623 -18.62 7.71 -21.68
N VAL A 624 -19.57 8.59 -21.40
CA VAL A 624 -19.40 9.63 -20.37
C VAL A 624 -19.72 9.00 -19.02
N ILE A 625 -18.75 9.00 -18.13
CA ILE A 625 -18.87 8.39 -16.80
C ILE A 625 -18.75 9.50 -15.75
N ALA A 626 -19.69 9.50 -14.80
CA ALA A 626 -19.64 10.35 -13.62
C ALA A 626 -19.14 9.54 -12.41
N PHE A 627 -18.07 10.00 -11.77
CA PHE A 627 -17.55 9.46 -10.52
C PHE A 627 -17.99 10.36 -9.37
N GLY A 628 -18.71 9.83 -8.39
CA GLY A 628 -19.32 10.61 -7.32
C GLY A 628 -19.10 10.03 -5.94
N LEU A 629 -18.75 10.88 -4.97
CA LEU A 629 -18.51 10.52 -3.57
C LEU A 629 -19.66 11.06 -2.69
N THR A 630 -20.34 10.17 -1.98
CA THR A 630 -21.37 10.54 -0.99
C THR A 630 -20.77 10.97 0.35
N SER A 631 -21.56 11.64 1.20
CA SER A 631 -21.15 12.04 2.55
C SER A 631 -20.74 10.88 3.47
N PHE A 632 -21.30 9.69 3.25
CA PHE A 632 -20.95 8.46 4.00
C PHE A 632 -19.77 7.69 3.39
N GLY A 633 -19.05 8.28 2.43
CA GLY A 633 -17.86 7.67 1.85
C GLY A 633 -18.12 6.53 0.85
N LYS A 634 -19.30 6.49 0.23
CA LYS A 634 -19.56 5.58 -0.91
C LYS A 634 -19.15 6.25 -2.22
N LEU A 635 -18.31 5.57 -3.00
CA LEU A 635 -17.84 6.03 -4.31
C LEU A 635 -18.58 5.29 -5.42
N PHE A 636 -19.28 6.05 -6.26
CA PHE A 636 -20.04 5.55 -7.40
C PHE A 636 -19.35 5.88 -8.72
N ALA A 637 -19.48 4.99 -9.70
CA ALA A 637 -19.30 5.27 -11.11
C ALA A 637 -20.67 5.10 -11.80
N ASN A 638 -21.27 6.19 -12.25
CA ASN A 638 -22.68 6.25 -12.62
C ASN A 638 -23.56 5.66 -11.49
N ASN A 639 -24.28 4.57 -11.74
CA ASN A 639 -25.10 3.88 -10.75
C ASN A 639 -24.39 2.71 -10.05
N THR A 640 -23.15 2.40 -10.43
CA THR A 640 -22.38 1.28 -9.86
C THR A 640 -21.60 1.73 -8.63
N LEU A 641 -21.81 1.06 -7.49
CA LEU A 641 -20.98 1.24 -6.29
C LEU A 641 -19.61 0.60 -6.50
N LEU A 642 -18.54 1.40 -6.55
CA LEU A 642 -17.18 0.89 -6.69
C LEU A 642 -16.66 0.36 -5.35
N THR A 643 -16.76 1.17 -4.30
CA THR A 643 -16.29 0.83 -2.96
C THR A 643 -16.87 1.78 -1.90
N THR A 644 -16.62 1.48 -0.64
CA THR A 644 -17.09 2.23 0.53
C THR A 644 -15.91 2.71 1.38
N ALA A 645 -16.15 3.59 2.34
CA ALA A 645 -15.14 4.19 3.20
C ALA A 645 -14.07 5.01 2.44
N VAL A 646 -14.47 5.65 1.34
CA VAL A 646 -13.65 6.61 0.59
C VAL A 646 -13.70 7.97 1.28
N THR A 647 -12.54 8.61 1.41
CA THR A 647 -12.40 9.91 2.10
C THR A 647 -12.16 11.07 1.14
N SER A 648 -11.53 10.82 0.00
CA SER A 648 -11.34 11.80 -1.09
C SER A 648 -10.97 11.07 -2.38
N PHE A 649 -11.21 11.68 -3.53
CA PHE A 649 -10.83 11.13 -4.83
C PHE A 649 -10.46 12.22 -5.83
N GLU A 650 -9.73 11.84 -6.87
CA GLU A 650 -9.42 12.70 -8.01
C GLU A 650 -9.29 11.85 -9.29
N VAL A 651 -9.58 12.45 -10.45
CA VAL A 651 -9.53 11.80 -11.76
C VAL A 651 -8.39 12.35 -12.59
N THR A 652 -7.71 11.48 -13.32
CA THR A 652 -6.68 11.80 -14.32
C THR A 652 -7.06 11.16 -15.66
N ASP A 653 -6.24 11.41 -16.68
CA ASP A 653 -6.49 10.81 -17.99
C ASP A 653 -6.44 9.27 -17.98
N LYS A 654 -5.65 8.64 -17.11
CA LYS A 654 -5.52 7.17 -17.09
C LYS A 654 -6.12 6.51 -15.85
N PHE A 655 -6.29 7.27 -14.76
CA PHE A 655 -6.62 6.71 -13.46
C PHE A 655 -7.72 7.49 -12.74
N LEU A 656 -8.61 6.75 -12.09
CA LEU A 656 -9.36 7.21 -10.93
C LEU A 656 -8.54 6.86 -9.67
N MET A 657 -8.29 7.85 -8.83
CA MET A 657 -7.52 7.69 -7.60
C MET A 657 -8.37 8.07 -6.40
N PHE A 658 -8.29 7.31 -5.33
CA PHE A 658 -9.03 7.63 -4.11
C PHE A 658 -8.32 7.16 -2.86
N THR A 659 -8.52 7.90 -1.76
CA THR A 659 -8.07 7.52 -0.43
C THR A 659 -9.19 6.87 0.36
N THR A 660 -8.80 5.97 1.26
CA THR A 660 -9.74 5.19 2.07
C THR A 660 -9.50 5.44 3.56
N ALA A 661 -10.53 5.22 4.37
CA ALA A 661 -10.45 5.30 5.83
C ALA A 661 -9.44 4.30 6.43
N GLN A 662 -9.07 3.24 5.69
CA GLN A 662 -8.00 2.30 6.03
C GLN A 662 -6.59 2.81 5.67
N HIS A 663 -6.44 4.11 5.39
CA HIS A 663 -5.15 4.77 5.14
C HIS A 663 -4.40 4.20 3.94
N ARG A 664 -5.14 3.98 2.84
CA ARG A 664 -4.60 3.53 1.55
C ARG A 664 -5.03 4.47 0.44
N LEU A 665 -4.11 4.73 -0.48
CA LEU A 665 -4.36 5.30 -1.80
C LEU A 665 -4.51 4.15 -2.80
N GLN A 666 -5.63 4.12 -3.52
CA GLN A 666 -5.96 3.07 -4.49
C GLN A 666 -6.20 3.67 -5.88
N PHE A 667 -5.91 2.88 -6.91
CA PHE A 667 -5.99 3.28 -8.32
C PHE A 667 -6.93 2.34 -9.09
N VAL A 668 -7.71 2.92 -10.00
CA VAL A 668 -8.56 2.22 -10.96
C VAL A 668 -8.22 2.72 -12.37
N HIS A 669 -7.89 1.81 -13.28
CA HIS A 669 -7.61 2.13 -14.68
C HIS A 669 -8.88 2.63 -15.39
N LEU A 670 -8.74 3.66 -16.22
CA LEU A 670 -9.83 4.27 -17.01
C LEU A 670 -9.70 3.94 -18.51
N ASN A 671 -9.48 2.66 -18.81
CA ASN A 671 -9.35 2.12 -20.17
C ASN A 671 -10.53 1.23 -20.60
N ASN A 672 -11.54 1.08 -19.73
CA ASN A 672 -12.76 0.30 -19.96
C ASN A 672 -13.97 1.03 -19.35
N THR A 673 -15.13 0.97 -20.01
CA THR A 673 -16.40 1.53 -19.53
C THR A 673 -17.19 0.62 -18.58
N ASN A 674 -16.82 -0.67 -18.48
CA ASN A 674 -17.49 -1.65 -17.62
C ASN A 674 -16.98 -1.60 -16.16
N PHE A 675 -17.53 -0.69 -15.36
CA PHE A 675 -17.23 -0.58 -13.94
C PHE A 675 -17.96 -1.62 -13.09
N LYS A 676 -17.24 -2.24 -12.16
CA LYS A 676 -17.75 -3.22 -11.18
C LYS A 676 -17.28 -2.85 -9.78
N GLN A 677 -17.87 -3.48 -8.76
CA GLN A 677 -17.39 -3.33 -7.38
C GLN A 677 -15.95 -3.86 -7.27
N LEU A 678 -15.10 -3.09 -6.59
CA LEU A 678 -13.69 -3.42 -6.38
C LEU A 678 -13.54 -4.56 -5.35
N PRO A 679 -12.53 -5.43 -5.51
CA PRO A 679 -12.26 -6.47 -4.53
C PRO A 679 -11.80 -5.88 -3.19
N ILE A 680 -11.98 -6.65 -2.12
CA ILE A 680 -11.48 -6.26 -0.80
C ILE A 680 -9.96 -6.36 -0.79
N VAL A 681 -9.29 -5.33 -0.25
CA VAL A 681 -7.84 -5.30 -0.17
C VAL A 681 -7.34 -6.19 0.99
N PRO A 682 -6.50 -7.21 0.75
CA PRO A 682 -5.92 -8.05 1.79
C PRO A 682 -4.88 -7.31 2.65
N ASP A 683 -4.44 -7.92 3.75
CA ASP A 683 -3.47 -7.30 4.67
C ASP A 683 -2.06 -7.17 4.07
N GLN A 684 -1.58 -8.21 3.38
CA GLN A 684 -0.25 -8.27 2.76
C GLN A 684 -0.32 -8.05 1.24
N VAL A 685 -0.98 -6.97 0.83
CA VAL A 685 -1.13 -6.64 -0.59
C VAL A 685 0.19 -6.16 -1.21
N GLU A 686 0.57 -6.75 -2.33
CA GLU A 686 1.71 -6.35 -3.16
C GLU A 686 1.22 -6.16 -4.60
N ASP A 687 0.47 -5.08 -4.81
CA ASP A 687 -0.16 -4.74 -6.08
C ASP A 687 0.14 -3.27 -6.43
N GLU A 688 0.50 -2.97 -7.68
CA GLU A 688 0.88 -1.60 -8.09
C GLU A 688 -0.26 -0.58 -7.89
N ARG A 689 -1.52 -1.04 -7.84
CA ARG A 689 -2.72 -0.21 -7.66
C ARG A 689 -2.95 0.23 -6.21
N ILE A 690 -2.14 -0.19 -5.25
CA ILE A 690 -2.36 0.12 -3.83
C ILE A 690 -1.09 0.64 -3.18
N ARG A 691 -1.23 1.72 -2.40
CA ARG A 691 -0.16 2.29 -1.58
C ARG A 691 -0.70 2.67 -0.20
N ALA A 692 0.00 2.28 0.86
CA ALA A 692 -0.26 2.83 2.19
C ALA A 692 0.07 4.33 2.24
N ILE A 693 -0.69 5.10 3.01
CA ILE A 693 -0.48 6.54 3.22
C ILE A 693 -0.50 6.86 4.72
N GLU A 694 -0.03 8.05 5.10
CA GLU A 694 -0.17 8.53 6.48
C GLU A 694 -1.66 8.58 6.89
N ARG A 695 -1.93 8.29 8.17
CA ARG A 695 -3.28 8.27 8.72
C ARG A 695 -3.98 9.62 8.52
N GLY A 696 -5.19 9.57 7.97
CA GLY A 696 -6.04 10.75 7.73
C GLY A 696 -5.66 11.58 6.50
N SER A 697 -4.62 11.20 5.74
CA SER A 697 -4.21 11.97 4.57
C SER A 697 -5.28 12.00 3.47
N LEU A 698 -5.57 13.21 2.98
CA LEU A 698 -6.52 13.48 1.91
C LEU A 698 -5.80 13.83 0.60
N LEU A 699 -6.42 13.51 -0.53
CA LEU A 699 -5.97 13.94 -1.86
C LEU A 699 -6.18 15.43 -2.03
N VAL A 700 -5.12 16.13 -2.43
CA VAL A 700 -5.16 17.54 -2.78
C VAL A 700 -5.23 17.69 -4.30
N THR A 701 -4.24 17.16 -5.01
CA THR A 701 -4.19 17.18 -6.48
C THR A 701 -3.24 16.09 -7.02
N SER A 702 -3.24 15.90 -8.34
CA SER A 702 -2.35 14.99 -9.06
C SER A 702 -1.71 15.70 -10.25
N ILE A 703 -0.48 15.33 -10.55
CA ILE A 703 0.34 15.88 -11.65
C ILE A 703 0.81 14.69 -12.50
N PRO A 704 -0.02 14.21 -13.45
CA PRO A 704 0.33 13.08 -14.31
C PRO A 704 1.67 13.22 -15.06
N SER A 705 1.98 14.41 -15.58
CA SER A 705 3.23 14.74 -16.29
C SER A 705 4.50 14.56 -15.46
N ARG A 706 4.39 14.35 -14.14
CA ARG A 706 5.49 14.07 -13.22
C ARG A 706 5.30 12.79 -12.40
N ALA A 707 4.29 12.00 -12.75
CA ALA A 707 3.87 10.82 -11.99
C ALA A 707 3.69 11.10 -10.48
N ALA A 708 3.19 12.29 -10.12
CA ALA A 708 3.17 12.78 -8.74
C ALA A 708 1.74 12.98 -8.21
N VAL A 709 1.54 12.65 -6.92
CA VAL A 709 0.29 12.87 -6.19
C VAL A 709 0.60 13.66 -4.92
N VAL A 710 -0.17 14.72 -4.66
CA VAL A 710 -0.01 15.58 -3.47
C VAL A 710 -1.11 15.24 -2.47
N LEU A 711 -0.69 14.88 -1.26
CA LEU A 711 -1.55 14.56 -0.13
C LEU A 711 -1.39 15.62 0.97
N GLN A 712 -2.45 15.85 1.74
CA GLN A 712 -2.39 16.66 2.96
C GLN A 712 -2.81 15.81 4.18
N ALA A 713 -1.91 15.72 5.16
CA ALA A 713 -2.18 15.03 6.43
C ALA A 713 -3.07 15.87 7.37
N ASP A 714 -3.68 15.24 8.37
CA ASP A 714 -4.55 15.92 9.36
C ASP A 714 -3.82 17.02 10.15
N ARG A 715 -2.52 16.86 10.38
CA ARG A 715 -1.66 17.89 10.99
C ARG A 715 -1.39 19.09 10.09
N GLY A 716 -1.83 19.06 8.83
CA GLY A 716 -1.72 20.14 7.85
C GLY A 716 -0.50 20.11 6.93
N ASN A 717 0.46 19.21 7.18
CA ASN A 717 1.63 19.01 6.32
C ASN A 717 1.25 18.41 4.96
N LEU A 718 2.00 18.79 3.93
CA LEU A 718 1.90 18.20 2.60
C LEU A 718 2.90 17.05 2.43
N GLU A 719 2.47 15.99 1.74
CA GLU A 719 3.31 14.88 1.30
C GLU A 719 3.12 14.70 -0.21
N THR A 720 4.17 14.94 -1.00
CA THR A 720 4.17 14.60 -2.42
C THR A 720 4.79 13.23 -2.60
N ILE A 721 4.02 12.31 -3.16
CA ILE A 721 4.42 10.94 -3.39
C ILE A 721 4.46 10.66 -4.90
N TYR A 722 5.25 9.66 -5.29
CA TYR A 722 5.35 9.18 -6.66
C TYR A 722 4.85 7.74 -6.71
N PRO A 723 3.55 7.51 -6.92
CA PRO A 723 2.97 6.17 -6.93
C PRO A 723 3.60 5.28 -8.00
N ARG A 724 3.93 4.04 -7.64
CA ARG A 724 4.61 3.10 -8.54
C ARG A 724 3.88 2.93 -9.86
N ILE A 725 2.55 2.78 -9.84
CA ILE A 725 1.73 2.62 -11.04
C ILE A 725 1.87 3.78 -12.05
N MET A 726 2.02 5.02 -11.58
CA MET A 726 2.17 6.19 -12.44
C MET A 726 3.59 6.23 -13.04
N VAL A 727 4.61 6.03 -12.21
CA VAL A 727 6.01 6.02 -12.66
C VAL A 727 6.27 4.87 -13.63
N LEU A 728 5.74 3.68 -13.35
CA LEU A 728 5.86 2.52 -14.25
C LEU A 728 5.10 2.76 -15.57
N SER A 729 3.94 3.43 -15.55
CA SER A 729 3.24 3.77 -16.78
C SER A 729 4.05 4.70 -17.69
N GLU A 730 4.83 5.62 -17.12
CA GLU A 730 5.71 6.53 -17.86
C GLU A 730 6.90 5.77 -18.43
N VAL A 731 7.61 4.98 -17.59
CA VAL A 731 8.74 4.14 -18.02
C VAL A 731 8.34 3.17 -19.13
N ARG A 732 7.19 2.48 -19.02
CA ARG A 732 6.69 1.56 -20.04
C ARG A 732 6.41 2.27 -21.37
N LYS A 733 5.91 3.51 -21.33
CA LYS A 733 5.70 4.35 -22.51
C LYS A 733 7.04 4.75 -23.15
N GLU A 734 8.00 5.21 -22.35
CA GLU A 734 9.34 5.59 -22.82
C GLU A 734 10.09 4.42 -23.46
N ILE A 735 9.96 3.20 -22.92
CA ILE A 735 10.53 1.98 -23.51
C ILE A 735 9.87 1.67 -24.87
N LYS A 736 8.54 1.70 -24.96
CA LYS A 736 7.80 1.50 -26.23
C LYS A 736 8.19 2.55 -27.28
N ASP A 737 8.40 3.80 -26.86
CA ASP A 737 8.82 4.92 -27.72
C ASP A 737 10.34 4.92 -28.03
N GLN A 738 11.10 3.93 -27.56
CA GLN A 738 12.56 3.81 -27.70
C GLN A 738 13.36 4.98 -27.10
N LYS A 739 12.80 5.66 -26.09
CA LYS A 739 13.45 6.75 -25.32
C LYS A 739 14.15 6.20 -24.08
N TYR A 740 15.15 5.37 -24.30
CA TYR A 740 15.88 4.65 -23.26
C TYR A 740 16.59 5.55 -22.23
N GLN A 741 17.07 6.73 -22.62
CA GLN A 741 17.72 7.64 -21.67
C GLN A 741 16.74 8.15 -20.60
N GLU A 742 15.53 8.52 -21.01
CA GLU A 742 14.47 9.02 -20.11
C GLU A 742 14.05 7.88 -19.16
N ALA A 743 13.72 6.70 -19.72
CA ALA A 743 13.40 5.49 -18.95
C ALA A 743 14.47 5.13 -17.91
N PHE A 744 15.74 5.18 -18.29
CA PHE A 744 16.85 4.90 -17.39
C PHE A 744 16.94 5.91 -16.24
N LEU A 745 16.79 7.20 -16.52
CA LEU A 745 16.85 8.26 -15.50
C LEU A 745 15.68 8.18 -14.53
N THR A 746 14.47 7.89 -15.03
CA THR A 746 13.26 7.70 -14.23
C THR A 746 13.42 6.50 -13.31
N CYS A 747 13.84 5.33 -13.85
CA CYS A 747 14.10 4.14 -13.04
C CYS A 747 15.16 4.40 -11.96
N ARG A 748 16.27 5.07 -12.30
CA ARG A 748 17.35 5.38 -11.36
C ARG A 748 16.89 6.32 -10.24
N THR A 749 16.14 7.36 -10.57
CA THR A 749 15.66 8.37 -9.61
C THR A 749 14.67 7.77 -8.62
N HIS A 750 13.73 6.97 -9.12
CA HIS A 750 12.68 6.33 -8.30
C HIS A 750 13.09 4.96 -7.75
N ARG A 751 14.32 4.51 -8.00
CA ARG A 751 14.87 3.21 -7.57
C ARG A 751 14.00 2.02 -8.02
N ILE A 752 13.53 2.07 -9.26
CA ILE A 752 12.91 0.94 -9.96
C ILE A 752 14.03 0.05 -10.51
N SER A 753 13.81 -1.28 -10.53
CA SER A 753 14.79 -2.21 -11.09
C SER A 753 15.08 -1.86 -12.55
N LEU A 754 16.36 -1.71 -12.87
CA LEU A 754 16.80 -1.37 -14.22
C LEU A 754 16.50 -2.47 -15.23
N ASP A 755 16.38 -3.72 -14.77
CA ASP A 755 15.91 -4.88 -15.55
C ASP A 755 14.63 -4.60 -16.33
N LEU A 756 13.74 -3.73 -15.82
CA LEU A 756 12.47 -3.41 -16.49
C LEU A 756 12.65 -2.88 -17.91
N ILE A 757 13.76 -2.18 -18.19
CA ILE A 757 14.06 -1.65 -19.53
C ILE A 757 14.23 -2.76 -20.57
N HIS A 758 14.71 -3.93 -20.15
CA HIS A 758 14.77 -5.13 -20.97
C HIS A 758 13.51 -5.99 -20.80
N ASP A 759 13.13 -6.29 -19.56
CA ASP A 759 12.12 -7.30 -19.23
C ASP A 759 10.71 -6.97 -19.75
N TYR A 760 10.41 -5.69 -19.96
CA TYR A 760 9.11 -5.27 -20.49
C TYR A 760 8.93 -5.59 -21.99
N ASP A 761 9.99 -5.44 -22.80
CA ASP A 761 10.01 -5.82 -24.22
C ASP A 761 11.40 -6.35 -24.62
N PRO A 762 11.70 -7.63 -24.30
CA PRO A 762 13.04 -8.20 -24.46
C PRO A 762 13.54 -8.21 -25.90
N ASP A 763 12.65 -8.49 -26.86
CA ASP A 763 13.03 -8.61 -28.27
C ASP A 763 13.28 -7.22 -28.90
N SER A 764 12.46 -6.22 -28.56
CA SER A 764 12.68 -4.84 -29.00
C SER A 764 13.96 -4.24 -28.38
N PHE A 765 14.25 -4.54 -27.12
CA PHE A 765 15.49 -4.08 -26.48
C PHE A 765 16.73 -4.63 -27.19
N ILE A 766 16.80 -5.94 -27.43
CA ILE A 766 17.96 -6.56 -28.08
C ILE A 766 18.14 -6.07 -29.52
N SER A 767 17.05 -5.90 -30.26
CA SER A 767 17.11 -5.37 -31.64
C SER A 767 17.55 -3.91 -31.72
N ASN A 768 17.34 -3.12 -30.66
CA ASN A 768 17.68 -1.69 -30.59
C ASN A 768 18.81 -1.37 -29.59
N LEU A 769 19.63 -2.36 -29.23
CA LEU A 769 20.67 -2.20 -28.20
C LEU A 769 21.71 -1.11 -28.53
N ASP A 770 22.06 -0.94 -29.80
CA ASP A 770 22.99 0.13 -30.24
C ASP A 770 22.42 1.52 -29.92
N ASN A 771 21.09 1.70 -30.06
CA ASN A 771 20.39 2.94 -29.70
C ASN A 771 20.41 3.16 -28.18
N PHE A 772 20.19 2.12 -27.38
CA PHE A 772 20.30 2.19 -25.91
C PHE A 772 21.69 2.67 -25.47
N ILE A 773 22.76 2.09 -26.02
CA ILE A 773 24.15 2.44 -25.69
C ILE A 773 24.46 3.90 -26.06
N LEU A 774 24.00 4.35 -27.23
CA LEU A 774 24.18 5.73 -27.70
C LEU A 774 23.43 6.75 -26.86
N GLN A 775 22.20 6.43 -26.42
CA GLN A 775 21.37 7.33 -25.63
C GLN A 775 21.84 7.46 -24.17
N VAL A 776 22.18 6.35 -23.52
CA VAL A 776 22.63 6.37 -22.12
C VAL A 776 24.04 6.97 -22.02
N GLU A 777 24.91 6.62 -22.98
CA GLU A 777 26.28 7.12 -23.25
C GLU A 777 27.31 7.03 -22.11
N LYS A 778 26.92 7.26 -20.86
CA LYS A 778 27.79 7.30 -19.69
C LYS A 778 28.18 5.89 -19.26
N ILE A 779 29.49 5.65 -19.18
CA ILE A 779 30.09 4.38 -18.76
C ILE A 779 29.53 3.93 -17.40
N ASP A 780 29.47 4.83 -16.41
CA ASP A 780 28.95 4.51 -15.07
C ASP A 780 27.48 4.04 -15.10
N HIS A 781 26.66 4.59 -15.99
CA HIS A 781 25.26 4.21 -16.13
C HIS A 781 25.11 2.84 -16.79
N LEU A 782 25.92 2.55 -17.82
CA LEU A 782 25.94 1.23 -18.46
C LEU A 782 26.46 0.15 -17.50
N ASN A 783 27.50 0.45 -16.72
CA ASN A 783 28.02 -0.45 -15.69
C ASN A 783 26.96 -0.71 -14.61
N LEU A 784 26.24 0.32 -14.18
CA LEU A 784 25.14 0.19 -13.23
C LEU A 784 24.02 -0.68 -13.80
N PHE A 785 23.64 -0.49 -15.07
CA PHE A 785 22.63 -1.33 -15.72
C PHE A 785 23.03 -2.80 -15.70
N ILE A 786 24.23 -3.12 -16.19
CA ILE A 786 24.70 -4.51 -16.31
C ILE A 786 24.87 -5.17 -14.94
N SER A 787 25.52 -4.48 -13.99
CA SER A 787 25.81 -5.05 -12.66
C SER A 787 24.57 -5.26 -11.79
N CYS A 788 23.45 -4.61 -12.08
CA CYS A 788 22.19 -4.79 -11.36
C CYS A 788 21.25 -5.84 -11.97
N LEU A 789 21.63 -6.46 -13.09
CA LEU A 789 20.79 -7.47 -13.75
C LEU A 789 20.56 -8.69 -12.84
N THR A 790 19.31 -9.13 -12.78
CA THR A 790 18.90 -10.33 -12.05
C THR A 790 18.40 -11.40 -13.02
N GLU A 791 18.39 -12.68 -12.62
CA GLU A 791 17.85 -13.76 -13.47
C GLU A 791 16.32 -13.77 -13.53
N ASP A 792 15.67 -13.27 -12.49
CA ASP A 792 14.20 -13.22 -12.43
C ASP A 792 13.67 -12.13 -13.37
N ASP A 793 12.54 -12.40 -14.02
CA ASP A 793 11.83 -11.40 -14.81
C ASP A 793 11.04 -10.47 -13.88
N VAL A 794 11.44 -9.19 -13.84
CA VAL A 794 10.83 -8.21 -12.94
C VAL A 794 9.44 -7.77 -13.40
N SER A 795 9.10 -7.93 -14.68
CA SER A 795 7.78 -7.60 -15.23
C SER A 795 6.70 -8.58 -14.78
N SER A 796 7.06 -9.85 -14.56
CA SER A 796 6.15 -10.89 -14.07
C SER A 796 6.17 -11.09 -12.56
N THR A 797 7.19 -10.58 -11.85
CA THR A 797 7.31 -10.72 -10.39
C THR A 797 6.90 -9.45 -9.64
N LYS A 798 7.76 -8.42 -9.64
CA LYS A 798 7.64 -7.19 -8.83
C LYS A 798 6.78 -6.12 -9.48
N TYR A 799 6.85 -5.99 -10.80
CA TYR A 799 6.23 -4.90 -11.57
C TYR A 799 5.15 -5.43 -12.52
N LYS A 800 4.35 -6.39 -12.03
CA LYS A 800 3.20 -6.96 -12.72
C LYS A 800 2.30 -5.85 -13.22
N GLU A 801 2.16 -5.77 -14.54
CA GLU A 801 1.27 -4.80 -15.17
C GLU A 801 -0.19 -5.20 -14.96
N THR A 802 -0.97 -4.26 -14.42
CA THR A 802 -2.39 -4.46 -14.12
C THR A 802 -3.32 -3.77 -15.13
N LEU A 803 -2.78 -3.12 -16.17
CA LEU A 803 -3.56 -2.34 -17.14
C LEU A 803 -4.66 -3.18 -17.84
N THR A 804 -4.34 -4.42 -18.20
CA THR A 804 -5.28 -5.35 -18.89
C THR A 804 -6.03 -6.26 -17.94
N SER A 805 -5.82 -6.13 -16.63
CA SER A 805 -6.50 -6.95 -15.62
C SER A 805 -7.98 -6.57 -15.50
N ASP A 806 -8.88 -7.55 -15.40
CA ASP A 806 -10.29 -7.28 -15.05
C ASP A 806 -10.33 -6.59 -13.68
N MET A 807 -11.11 -5.52 -13.58
CA MET A 807 -11.29 -4.72 -12.37
C MET A 807 -11.72 -5.55 -11.15
N ALA A 808 -12.43 -6.67 -11.38
CA ALA A 808 -12.88 -7.57 -10.32
C ALA A 808 -11.81 -8.60 -9.86
N LEU A 809 -10.63 -8.65 -10.49
CA LEU A 809 -9.58 -9.59 -10.10
C LEU A 809 -9.00 -9.24 -8.72
N PRO A 810 -8.92 -10.20 -7.79
CA PRO A 810 -8.30 -10.00 -6.49
C PRO A 810 -6.90 -9.40 -6.60
N TYR A 811 -6.55 -8.52 -5.66
CA TYR A 811 -5.23 -7.92 -5.60
C TYR A 811 -4.16 -8.97 -5.33
N ALA A 812 -2.98 -8.79 -5.94
CA ALA A 812 -1.84 -9.65 -5.72
C ALA A 812 -1.36 -9.56 -4.26
N VAL A 813 -1.01 -10.71 -3.68
CA VAL A 813 -0.44 -10.84 -2.33
C VAL A 813 1.05 -11.11 -2.47
N ALA A 814 1.84 -10.61 -1.53
CA ALA A 814 3.27 -10.84 -1.48
C ALA A 814 3.58 -12.34 -1.52
N ALA A 815 4.56 -12.74 -2.35
CA ALA A 815 5.03 -14.10 -2.35
C ALA A 815 5.73 -14.41 -1.01
N GLU A 816 5.55 -15.62 -0.50
CA GLU A 816 6.29 -16.06 0.68
C GLU A 816 7.79 -16.06 0.39
N PRO A 817 8.63 -15.67 1.37
CA PRO A 817 10.07 -15.72 1.20
C PRO A 817 10.49 -17.17 0.93
N LEU A 818 11.40 -17.34 -0.04
CA LEU A 818 11.93 -18.66 -0.37
C LEU A 818 12.60 -19.28 0.86
N THR A 819 12.31 -20.54 1.13
CA THR A 819 13.01 -21.33 2.15
C THR A 819 14.43 -21.66 1.69
N GLU A 820 15.33 -21.96 2.63
CA GLU A 820 16.72 -22.35 2.31
C GLU A 820 16.80 -23.52 1.31
N MET A 821 15.86 -24.48 1.40
CA MET A 821 15.76 -25.59 0.46
C MET A 821 15.36 -25.13 -0.95
N GLN A 822 14.42 -24.19 -1.06
CA GLN A 822 14.00 -23.66 -2.36
C GLN A 822 15.10 -22.80 -2.99
N GLU A 823 15.84 -22.01 -2.21
CA GLU A 823 17.01 -21.28 -2.71
C GLU A 823 18.10 -22.23 -3.23
N TYR A 824 18.39 -23.30 -2.49
CA TYR A 824 19.33 -24.33 -2.93
C TYR A 824 18.87 -25.01 -4.22
N MET A 825 17.59 -25.37 -4.33
CA MET A 825 17.02 -25.98 -5.53
C MET A 825 17.08 -25.02 -6.73
N LYS A 826 16.78 -23.73 -6.53
CA LYS A 826 16.88 -22.70 -7.58
C LYS A 826 18.32 -22.55 -8.09
N LYS A 827 19.31 -22.55 -7.20
CA LYS A 827 20.74 -22.51 -7.58
C LYS A 827 21.19 -23.81 -8.29
N LYS A 828 20.72 -24.96 -7.84
CA LYS A 828 21.09 -26.27 -8.40
C LYS A 828 20.49 -26.52 -9.79
N MET A 829 19.31 -25.99 -10.06
CA MET A 829 18.60 -26.10 -11.34
C MET A 829 18.96 -25.00 -12.34
N PHE A 830 19.96 -24.16 -12.03
CA PHE A 830 20.39 -23.09 -12.93
C PHE A 830 21.00 -23.66 -14.21
N ASP A 831 20.45 -23.26 -15.37
CA ASP A 831 20.99 -23.56 -16.68
C ASP A 831 21.59 -22.28 -17.31
N PRO A 832 22.92 -22.20 -17.47
CA PRO A 832 23.59 -21.06 -18.08
C PRO A 832 23.12 -20.75 -19.51
N ALA A 833 22.64 -21.74 -20.25
CA ALA A 833 22.21 -21.57 -21.65
C ALA A 833 20.89 -20.80 -21.77
N THR A 834 20.04 -20.84 -20.74
CA THR A 834 18.76 -20.13 -20.68
C THR A 834 18.82 -18.85 -19.85
N SER A 835 19.98 -18.51 -19.28
CA SER A 835 20.17 -17.33 -18.44
C SER A 835 19.86 -16.03 -19.19
N LYS A 836 19.01 -15.21 -18.58
CA LYS A 836 18.67 -13.88 -19.08
C LYS A 836 19.90 -12.97 -19.05
N VAL A 837 20.62 -13.01 -17.92
CA VAL A 837 21.82 -12.19 -17.69
C VAL A 837 22.88 -12.49 -18.74
N ASN A 838 23.14 -13.78 -19.02
CA ASN A 838 24.11 -14.19 -20.03
C ASN A 838 23.71 -13.72 -21.43
N LYS A 839 22.42 -13.84 -21.80
CA LYS A 839 21.90 -13.39 -23.10
C LYS A 839 22.13 -11.88 -23.29
N ILE A 840 21.83 -11.06 -22.28
CA ILE A 840 22.02 -9.61 -22.32
C ILE A 840 23.51 -9.27 -22.36
N CYS A 841 24.32 -9.83 -21.46
CA CYS A 841 25.77 -9.58 -21.43
C CYS A 841 26.43 -9.93 -22.76
N LYS A 842 26.05 -11.05 -23.38
CA LYS A 842 26.54 -11.43 -24.71
C LYS A 842 26.15 -10.44 -25.79
N ALA A 843 24.91 -9.96 -25.82
CA ALA A 843 24.48 -8.94 -26.78
C ALA A 843 25.25 -7.62 -26.62
N PHE A 844 25.53 -7.20 -25.39
CA PHE A 844 26.41 -6.05 -25.10
C PHE A 844 27.83 -6.30 -25.63
N LEU A 845 28.41 -7.46 -25.35
CA LEU A 845 29.75 -7.82 -25.83
C LEU A 845 29.82 -7.83 -27.36
N ASP A 846 28.87 -8.49 -28.02
CA ASP A 846 28.80 -8.57 -29.49
C ASP A 846 28.72 -7.17 -30.12
N THR A 847 27.96 -6.25 -29.51
CA THR A 847 27.82 -4.86 -29.98
C THR A 847 29.09 -4.03 -29.72
N LEU A 848 29.61 -4.06 -28.49
CA LEU A 848 30.74 -3.23 -28.07
C LEU A 848 32.09 -3.67 -28.67
N LEU A 849 32.27 -4.97 -28.93
CA LEU A 849 33.48 -5.51 -29.56
C LEU A 849 33.47 -5.39 -31.09
N SER A 850 32.31 -5.18 -31.72
CA SER A 850 32.21 -5.06 -33.18
C SER A 850 32.84 -3.78 -33.76
N LYS A 851 33.00 -2.73 -32.94
CA LYS A 851 33.50 -1.40 -33.33
C LYS A 851 34.71 -1.01 -32.47
N ASP A 852 35.87 -0.78 -33.09
CA ASP A 852 37.12 -0.39 -32.38
C ASP A 852 36.96 0.87 -31.50
N GLU A 853 36.11 1.81 -31.92
CA GLU A 853 35.83 3.04 -31.17
C GLU A 853 35.08 2.75 -29.86
N TYR A 854 34.13 1.80 -29.89
CA TYR A 854 33.38 1.39 -28.70
C TYR A 854 34.24 0.60 -27.74
N MET A 855 35.10 -0.28 -28.26
CA MET A 855 36.05 -1.01 -27.44
C MET A 855 36.94 -0.08 -26.60
N LYS A 856 37.42 1.02 -27.20
CA LYS A 856 38.24 2.01 -26.47
C LYS A 856 37.44 2.83 -25.47
N LYS A 857 36.23 3.29 -25.84
CA LYS A 857 35.40 4.13 -24.97
C LYS A 857 34.79 3.35 -23.80
N TYR A 858 34.33 2.12 -24.04
CA TYR A 858 33.50 1.34 -23.11
C TYR A 858 34.21 0.13 -22.52
N ILE A 859 35.54 0.16 -22.42
CA ILE A 859 36.33 -0.97 -21.90
C ILE A 859 35.87 -1.45 -20.52
N ASN A 860 35.56 -0.53 -19.59
CA ASN A 860 35.05 -0.89 -18.27
C ASN A 860 33.69 -1.59 -18.33
N THR A 861 32.83 -1.23 -19.28
CA THR A 861 31.53 -1.87 -19.49
C THR A 861 31.68 -3.27 -20.06
N ILE A 862 32.64 -3.47 -20.97
CA ILE A 862 33.00 -4.80 -21.49
C ILE A 862 33.48 -5.70 -20.34
N LEU A 863 34.37 -5.21 -19.46
CA LEU A 863 34.83 -5.96 -18.29
C LEU A 863 33.69 -6.29 -17.32
N THR A 864 32.76 -5.35 -17.12
CA THR A 864 31.57 -5.57 -16.30
C THR A 864 30.68 -6.66 -16.90
N ALA A 865 30.47 -6.67 -18.21
CA ALA A 865 29.68 -7.70 -18.90
C ALA A 865 30.27 -9.11 -18.74
N TYR A 866 31.60 -9.26 -18.87
CA TYR A 866 32.25 -10.55 -18.62
C TYR A 866 32.15 -11.00 -17.14
N ALA A 867 32.35 -10.07 -16.21
CA ALA A 867 32.33 -10.36 -14.77
C ALA A 867 30.92 -10.63 -14.21
N THR A 868 29.86 -10.25 -14.93
CA THR A 868 28.45 -10.40 -14.48
C THR A 868 27.79 -11.68 -15.02
N GLN A 869 28.42 -12.37 -15.96
CA GLN A 869 27.92 -13.67 -16.46
C GLN A 869 27.85 -14.73 -15.35
N ASN A 870 26.98 -15.70 -15.54
CA ASN A 870 26.80 -16.85 -14.66
C ASN A 870 26.95 -18.16 -15.47
N PRO A 871 28.08 -18.90 -15.37
CA PRO A 871 29.28 -18.60 -14.58
C PRO A 871 30.05 -17.39 -15.11
N GLN A 872 30.86 -16.76 -14.25
CA GLN A 872 31.64 -15.58 -14.60
C GLN A 872 32.75 -15.93 -15.62
N ASP A 873 32.88 -15.13 -16.68
CA ASP A 873 33.91 -15.31 -17.71
C ASP A 873 35.11 -14.37 -17.48
N LEU A 874 35.78 -14.58 -16.35
CA LEU A 874 36.96 -13.79 -15.98
C LEU A 874 38.17 -14.07 -16.88
N GLU A 875 38.24 -15.25 -17.49
CA GLU A 875 39.34 -15.64 -18.39
C GLU A 875 39.35 -14.77 -19.64
N SER A 876 38.20 -14.60 -20.31
CA SER A 876 38.07 -13.71 -21.46
C SER A 876 38.33 -12.24 -21.11
N ALA A 877 37.87 -11.77 -19.95
CA ALA A 877 38.16 -10.42 -19.47
C ALA A 877 39.67 -10.19 -19.27
N LEU A 878 40.37 -11.14 -18.67
CA LEU A 878 41.81 -11.05 -18.42
C LEU A 878 42.63 -11.16 -19.71
N LEU A 879 42.20 -11.99 -20.67
CA LEU A 879 42.81 -12.05 -22.00
C LEU A 879 42.64 -10.73 -22.76
N LEU A 880 41.48 -10.07 -22.62
CA LEU A 880 41.25 -8.74 -23.18
C LEU A 880 42.21 -7.71 -22.55
N ILE A 881 42.36 -7.72 -21.23
CA ILE A 881 43.30 -6.83 -20.52
C ILE A 881 44.74 -7.10 -20.99
N ALA A 882 45.14 -8.38 -21.14
CA ALA A 882 46.46 -8.74 -21.62
C ALA A 882 46.77 -8.18 -23.02
N SER A 883 45.74 -8.07 -23.87
CA SER A 883 45.83 -7.54 -25.24
C SER A 883 45.98 -6.01 -25.33
N LEU A 884 45.78 -5.27 -24.23
CA LEU A 884 45.91 -3.82 -24.20
C LEU A 884 47.35 -3.37 -24.45
N SER A 885 47.50 -2.27 -25.19
CA SER A 885 48.80 -1.79 -25.68
C SER A 885 49.61 -1.00 -24.65
N THR A 886 48.98 -0.38 -23.65
CA THR A 886 49.66 0.40 -22.61
C THR A 886 49.59 -0.29 -21.25
N GLU A 887 50.64 -0.18 -20.44
CA GLU A 887 50.67 -0.75 -19.09
C GLU A 887 49.76 0.02 -18.10
N GLU A 888 49.48 1.30 -18.37
CA GLU A 888 48.58 2.13 -17.55
C GLU A 888 47.10 1.73 -17.75
N ASP A 889 46.70 1.42 -18.98
CA ASP A 889 45.35 0.90 -19.27
C ASP A 889 45.14 -0.49 -18.65
N LYS A 890 46.20 -1.32 -18.59
CA LYS A 890 46.17 -2.61 -17.88
C LYS A 890 45.99 -2.42 -16.38
N ASP A 891 46.78 -1.54 -15.76
CA ASP A 891 46.70 -1.31 -14.32
C ASP A 891 45.33 -0.77 -13.89
N SER A 892 44.78 0.18 -14.65
CA SER A 892 43.45 0.74 -14.39
C SER A 892 42.33 -0.29 -14.60
N SER A 893 42.40 -1.10 -15.67
CA SER A 893 41.43 -2.17 -15.95
C SER A 893 41.45 -3.28 -14.91
N VAL A 894 42.63 -3.71 -14.46
CA VAL A 894 42.78 -4.69 -13.36
C VAL A 894 42.24 -4.12 -12.06
N THR A 895 42.56 -2.86 -11.75
CA THR A 895 42.05 -2.18 -10.55
C THR A 895 40.52 -2.14 -10.58
N TYR A 896 39.92 -1.83 -11.74
CA TYR A 896 38.47 -1.84 -11.93
C TYR A 896 37.87 -3.24 -11.74
N LEU A 897 38.45 -4.27 -12.36
CA LEU A 897 37.97 -5.65 -12.22
C LEU A 897 38.05 -6.15 -10.76
N CYS A 898 39.08 -5.75 -10.01
CA CYS A 898 39.23 -6.04 -8.59
C CYS A 898 38.17 -5.37 -7.69
N PHE A 899 37.47 -4.34 -8.18
CA PHE A 899 36.31 -3.80 -7.48
C PHE A 899 35.04 -4.63 -7.72
N LEU A 900 34.94 -5.35 -8.83
CA LEU A 900 33.76 -6.14 -9.20
C LEU A 900 33.77 -7.55 -8.59
N GLN A 901 34.96 -8.14 -8.39
CA GLN A 901 35.12 -9.51 -7.90
C GLN A 901 36.24 -9.63 -6.88
N ASP A 902 36.21 -10.72 -6.10
CA ASP A 902 37.26 -11.03 -5.12
C ASP A 902 38.62 -11.17 -5.82
N VAL A 903 39.62 -10.44 -5.31
CA VAL A 903 40.96 -10.38 -5.91
C VAL A 903 41.63 -11.75 -5.96
N ASN A 904 41.34 -12.66 -5.03
CA ASN A 904 41.90 -14.01 -5.05
C ASN A 904 41.30 -14.85 -6.18
N VAL A 905 40.02 -14.66 -6.49
CA VAL A 905 39.37 -15.33 -7.63
C VAL A 905 39.99 -14.82 -8.92
N ILE A 906 40.13 -13.50 -9.07
CA ILE A 906 40.79 -12.88 -10.23
C ILE A 906 42.25 -13.34 -10.34
N TYR A 907 42.99 -13.43 -9.23
CA TYR A 907 44.38 -13.89 -9.21
C TYR A 907 44.50 -15.33 -9.71
N LYS A 908 43.63 -16.23 -9.25
CA LYS A 908 43.58 -17.62 -9.74
C LYS A 908 43.22 -17.70 -11.22
N SER A 909 42.24 -16.91 -11.67
CA SER A 909 41.88 -16.82 -13.10
C SER A 909 43.02 -16.24 -13.94
N ALA A 910 43.78 -15.26 -13.42
CA ALA A 910 44.94 -14.67 -14.09
C ALA A 910 46.12 -15.63 -14.16
N LEU A 911 46.30 -16.50 -13.16
CA LEU A 911 47.25 -17.61 -13.26
C LEU A 911 46.83 -18.61 -14.34
N ALA A 912 45.53 -18.90 -14.48
CA ALA A 912 45.00 -19.85 -15.45
C ALA A 912 45.25 -19.45 -16.92
N THR A 913 45.45 -18.16 -17.21
CA THR A 913 45.84 -17.68 -18.56
C THR A 913 47.32 -17.91 -18.89
N TYR A 914 48.10 -18.41 -17.92
CA TYR A 914 49.55 -18.63 -17.98
C TYR A 914 50.41 -17.36 -18.14
N ASP A 915 49.83 -16.15 -18.02
CA ASP A 915 50.56 -14.89 -18.00
C ASP A 915 50.96 -14.49 -16.57
N VAL A 916 52.19 -14.86 -16.20
CA VAL A 916 52.77 -14.57 -14.87
C VAL A 916 52.86 -13.07 -14.58
N LYS A 917 53.01 -12.21 -15.60
CA LYS A 917 53.11 -10.75 -15.40
C LYS A 917 51.75 -10.16 -15.05
N LEU A 918 50.70 -10.62 -15.73
CA LEU A 918 49.32 -10.23 -15.41
C LEU A 918 48.92 -10.71 -14.01
N ALA A 919 49.26 -11.96 -13.67
CA ALA A 919 49.02 -12.49 -12.32
C ALA A 919 49.76 -11.70 -11.23
N LEU A 920 50.99 -11.24 -11.50
CA LEU A 920 51.74 -10.35 -10.60
C LEU A 920 51.03 -9.02 -10.40
N LEU A 921 50.52 -8.42 -11.48
CA LEU A 921 49.79 -7.15 -11.42
C LEU A 921 48.53 -7.26 -10.54
N VAL A 922 47.77 -8.35 -10.69
CA VAL A 922 46.60 -8.64 -9.84
C VAL A 922 47.02 -8.86 -8.39
N ALA A 923 48.07 -9.65 -8.14
CA ALA A 923 48.56 -9.94 -6.78
C ALA A 923 49.01 -8.67 -6.05
N GLN A 924 49.62 -7.71 -6.74
CA GLN A 924 50.01 -6.42 -6.16
C GLN A 924 48.82 -5.55 -5.72
N LYS A 925 47.63 -5.76 -6.31
CA LYS A 925 46.38 -5.11 -5.92
C LYS A 925 45.64 -5.87 -4.82
N SER A 926 46.08 -7.08 -4.49
CA SER A 926 45.53 -7.89 -3.41
C SER A 926 46.09 -7.46 -2.05
N GLN A 927 45.42 -7.88 -0.97
CA GLN A 927 45.95 -7.76 0.39
C GLN A 927 46.83 -8.96 0.79
N MET A 928 47.23 -9.81 -0.16
CA MET A 928 48.10 -10.97 0.12
C MET A 928 49.49 -10.50 0.58
N ASP A 929 50.14 -11.25 1.48
CA ASP A 929 51.51 -10.92 1.90
C ASP A 929 52.45 -11.10 0.69
N PRO A 930 53.23 -10.08 0.28
CA PRO A 930 54.21 -10.21 -0.80
C PRO A 930 55.19 -11.37 -0.61
N ARG A 931 55.43 -11.78 0.64
CA ARG A 931 56.29 -12.94 0.96
C ARG A 931 55.65 -14.29 0.60
N GLU A 932 54.35 -14.35 0.36
CA GLU A 932 53.66 -15.58 -0.06
C GLU A 932 53.60 -15.71 -1.57
N TYR A 933 53.17 -14.67 -2.30
CA TYR A 933 52.97 -14.77 -3.75
C TYR A 933 54.23 -14.45 -4.58
N LEU A 934 55.14 -13.56 -4.13
CA LEU A 934 56.34 -13.23 -4.91
C LEU A 934 57.28 -14.43 -5.10
N PRO A 935 57.61 -15.23 -4.06
CA PRO A 935 58.47 -16.40 -4.26
C PRO A 935 57.86 -17.42 -5.22
N PHE A 936 56.54 -17.62 -5.13
CA PHE A 936 55.82 -18.53 -6.02
C PHE A 936 55.85 -18.04 -7.47
N LEU A 937 55.50 -16.78 -7.74
CA LEU A 937 55.53 -16.20 -9.09
C LEU A 937 56.96 -16.15 -9.66
N GLN A 938 57.97 -15.90 -8.82
CA GLN A 938 59.36 -15.92 -9.26
C GLN A 938 59.78 -17.34 -9.67
N SER A 939 59.42 -18.37 -8.88
CA SER A 939 59.71 -19.77 -9.24
C SER A 939 59.05 -20.17 -10.57
N LEU A 940 57.82 -19.70 -10.84
CA LEU A 940 57.14 -19.93 -12.11
C LEU A 940 57.84 -19.24 -13.29
N TYR A 941 58.36 -18.03 -13.10
CA TYR A 941 58.99 -17.25 -14.16
C TYR A 941 60.32 -17.85 -14.65
N GLU A 942 61.07 -18.48 -13.74
CA GLU A 942 62.38 -19.10 -14.02
C GLU A 942 62.27 -20.47 -14.72
N GLU A 943 61.10 -21.13 -14.64
CA GLU A 943 60.86 -22.46 -15.19
C GLU A 943 60.55 -22.47 -16.70
N THR A 944 60.74 -23.66 -17.32
CA THR A 944 60.41 -23.91 -18.74
C THR A 944 58.90 -23.88 -18.99
N GLU A 945 58.47 -23.61 -20.22
CA GLU A 945 57.04 -23.34 -20.54
C GLU A 945 56.08 -24.46 -20.09
N ASN A 946 56.35 -25.71 -20.46
CA ASN A 946 55.49 -26.84 -20.07
C ASN A 946 55.56 -27.12 -18.56
N ARG A 947 56.74 -26.93 -17.94
CA ARG A 947 56.91 -27.11 -16.49
C ARG A 947 56.16 -26.04 -15.70
N ARG A 948 56.17 -24.79 -16.17
CA ARG A 948 55.40 -23.67 -15.62
C ARG A 948 53.91 -23.92 -15.71
N LYS A 949 53.40 -24.36 -16.88
CA LYS A 949 51.99 -24.70 -17.08
C LYS A 949 51.54 -25.82 -16.13
N TYR A 950 52.37 -26.86 -15.95
CA TYR A 950 52.15 -27.90 -14.94
C TYR A 950 52.03 -27.33 -13.51
N MET A 951 53.01 -26.54 -13.06
CA MET A 951 53.03 -25.98 -11.70
C MET A 951 51.83 -25.05 -11.44
N ILE A 952 51.40 -24.30 -12.46
CA ILE A 952 50.21 -23.43 -12.38
C ILE A 952 48.95 -24.27 -12.23
N ASP A 953 48.72 -25.24 -13.11
CA ASP A 953 47.50 -26.07 -13.07
C ASP A 953 47.44 -26.93 -11.80
N ASP A 954 48.59 -27.39 -11.30
CA ASP A 954 48.68 -28.09 -10.01
C ASP A 954 48.24 -27.20 -8.84
N TYR A 955 48.75 -25.97 -8.79
CA TYR A 955 48.35 -24.97 -7.80
C TYR A 955 46.87 -24.62 -7.86
N LEU A 956 46.27 -24.61 -9.06
CA LEU A 956 44.85 -24.32 -9.27
C LEU A 956 43.94 -25.53 -9.00
N GLY A 957 44.49 -26.73 -8.80
CA GLY A 957 43.72 -27.96 -8.65
C GLY A 957 43.22 -28.56 -9.97
N ASN A 958 43.70 -28.08 -11.11
CA ASN A 958 43.38 -28.58 -12.44
C ASN A 958 44.24 -29.80 -12.80
N TYR A 959 44.18 -30.84 -11.96
CA TYR A 959 45.16 -31.94 -11.99
C TYR A 959 45.21 -32.69 -13.33
N GLU A 960 44.10 -32.76 -14.07
CA GLU A 960 44.06 -33.38 -15.41
C GLU A 960 44.89 -32.59 -16.45
N LYS A 961 44.77 -31.26 -16.44
CA LYS A 961 45.55 -30.37 -17.33
C LYS A 961 47.01 -30.37 -16.90
N ALA A 962 47.26 -30.29 -15.59
CA ALA A 962 48.61 -30.37 -15.00
C ALA A 962 49.34 -31.62 -15.47
N LEU A 963 48.68 -32.79 -15.41
CA LEU A 963 49.23 -34.06 -15.88
C LEU A 963 49.57 -34.02 -17.39
N GLY A 964 48.72 -33.40 -18.21
CA GLY A 964 48.97 -33.24 -19.65
C GLY A 964 50.25 -32.43 -19.93
N HIS A 965 50.46 -31.34 -19.21
CA HIS A 965 51.68 -30.52 -19.33
C HIS A 965 52.91 -31.26 -18.79
N LEU A 966 52.78 -31.97 -17.67
CA LEU A 966 53.85 -32.77 -17.07
C LEU A 966 54.33 -33.87 -18.03
N ILE A 967 53.40 -34.60 -18.65
CA ILE A 967 53.74 -35.60 -19.68
C ILE A 967 54.46 -34.93 -20.88
N SER A 968 54.04 -33.73 -21.26
CA SER A 968 54.65 -32.95 -22.34
C SER A 968 56.05 -32.42 -21.99
N THR A 969 56.48 -32.44 -20.73
CA THR A 969 57.86 -32.13 -20.34
C THR A 969 58.83 -33.28 -20.60
N GLU A 970 58.34 -34.52 -20.72
CA GLU A 970 59.17 -35.74 -20.78
C GLU A 970 58.94 -36.57 -22.06
N SER A 971 58.50 -35.93 -23.14
CA SER A 971 57.99 -36.57 -24.37
C SER A 971 58.94 -37.55 -25.07
N ASP A 972 60.25 -37.49 -24.81
CA ASP A 972 61.27 -38.28 -25.52
C ASP A 972 61.69 -39.59 -24.80
N SER A 973 61.17 -39.86 -23.60
CA SER A 973 61.48 -41.09 -22.85
C SER A 973 60.62 -42.27 -23.30
N THR A 974 61.16 -43.50 -23.26
CA THR A 974 60.39 -44.75 -23.45
C THR A 974 59.76 -45.27 -22.15
N ILE A 975 60.07 -44.64 -21.02
CA ILE A 975 59.68 -45.02 -19.66
C ILE A 975 58.96 -43.81 -19.02
N VAL A 976 57.90 -44.06 -18.25
CA VAL A 976 57.22 -43.02 -17.45
C VAL A 976 58.08 -42.72 -16.21
N SER A 977 58.36 -41.45 -15.94
CA SER A 977 59.07 -41.07 -14.71
C SER A 977 58.28 -41.43 -13.46
N ASP A 978 59.00 -41.65 -12.36
CA ASP A 978 58.37 -41.86 -11.05
C ASP A 978 57.57 -40.62 -10.60
N GLU A 979 57.92 -39.42 -11.09
CA GLU A 979 57.17 -38.19 -10.82
C GLU A 979 55.75 -38.26 -11.38
N ILE A 980 55.59 -38.68 -12.65
CA ILE A 980 54.26 -38.84 -13.27
C ILE A 980 53.46 -39.94 -12.57
N ILE A 981 54.08 -41.08 -12.24
CA ILE A 981 53.40 -42.19 -11.56
C ILE A 981 52.87 -41.75 -10.20
N ASN A 982 53.71 -41.11 -9.38
CA ASN A 982 53.32 -40.62 -8.06
C ASN A 982 52.22 -39.57 -8.15
N TYR A 983 52.27 -38.68 -9.15
CA TYR A 983 51.24 -37.66 -9.35
C TYR A 983 49.88 -38.28 -9.70
N VAL A 984 49.88 -39.28 -10.59
CA VAL A 984 48.68 -40.04 -10.96
C VAL A 984 48.09 -40.79 -9.77
N GLU A 985 48.92 -41.41 -8.93
CA GLU A 985 48.50 -42.10 -7.70
C GLU A 985 47.90 -41.12 -6.68
N THR A 986 48.56 -39.99 -6.46
CA THR A 986 48.17 -38.99 -5.46
C THR A 986 46.81 -38.36 -5.78
N HIS A 987 46.55 -38.06 -7.05
CA HIS A 987 45.31 -37.41 -7.50
C HIS A 987 44.30 -38.38 -8.15
N ASN A 988 44.55 -39.69 -8.12
CA ASN A 988 43.70 -40.73 -8.70
C ASN A 988 43.35 -40.51 -10.19
N LEU A 989 44.34 -40.11 -11.00
CA LEU A 989 44.17 -39.71 -12.42
C LEU A 989 44.44 -40.85 -13.42
N PHE A 990 44.25 -42.10 -13.02
CA PHE A 990 44.66 -43.27 -13.81
C PHE A 990 44.04 -43.31 -15.20
N LEU A 991 42.74 -43.00 -15.32
CA LEU A 991 42.03 -43.03 -16.59
C LEU A 991 42.58 -41.98 -17.57
N ASN A 992 42.87 -40.77 -17.08
CA ASN A 992 43.41 -39.68 -17.89
C ASN A 992 44.84 -39.99 -18.34
N ALA A 993 45.67 -40.52 -17.44
CA ALA A 993 47.01 -40.98 -17.79
C ALA A 993 46.97 -42.09 -18.87
N LEU A 994 46.08 -43.08 -18.72
CA LEU A 994 45.90 -44.16 -19.69
C LEU A 994 45.37 -43.66 -21.04
N ALA A 995 44.51 -42.64 -21.04
CA ALA A 995 43.99 -42.00 -22.25
C ALA A 995 45.08 -41.22 -22.99
N THR A 996 45.95 -40.52 -22.27
CA THR A 996 47.08 -39.78 -22.85
C THR A 996 48.12 -40.73 -23.46
N PHE A 997 48.47 -41.83 -22.78
CA PHE A 997 49.40 -42.84 -23.30
C PHE A 997 48.76 -43.88 -24.23
N ARG A 998 47.58 -43.60 -24.81
CA ARG A 998 46.81 -44.55 -25.63
C ARG A 998 47.61 -45.19 -26.78
N TYR A 999 48.54 -44.45 -27.37
CA TYR A 999 49.36 -44.92 -28.49
C TYR A 999 50.75 -45.43 -28.07
N GLU A 1000 51.04 -45.44 -26.76
CA GLU A 1000 52.35 -45.78 -26.19
C GLU A 1000 52.23 -46.94 -25.19
N THR A 1001 52.11 -48.16 -25.70
CA THR A 1001 51.79 -49.37 -24.92
C THR A 1001 52.73 -49.61 -23.73
N ASN A 1002 54.03 -49.33 -23.88
CA ASN A 1002 55.01 -49.53 -22.80
C ASN A 1002 54.75 -48.58 -21.62
N LYS A 1003 54.47 -47.29 -21.89
CA LYS A 1003 54.14 -46.31 -20.85
C LYS A 1003 52.77 -46.61 -20.22
N GLN A 1004 51.82 -47.01 -21.05
CA GLN A 1004 50.48 -47.39 -20.62
C GLN A 1004 50.51 -48.59 -19.64
N ASN A 1005 51.37 -49.58 -19.90
CA ASN A 1005 51.54 -50.74 -19.01
C ASN A 1005 52.08 -50.38 -17.62
N MET A 1006 52.92 -49.34 -17.51
CA MET A 1006 53.41 -48.85 -16.21
C MET A 1006 52.27 -48.25 -15.37
N ILE A 1007 51.38 -47.48 -16.01
CA ILE A 1007 50.18 -46.93 -15.35
C ILE A 1007 49.20 -48.04 -14.98
N TYR A 1008 48.95 -49.01 -15.87
CA TYR A 1008 48.10 -50.17 -15.58
C TYR A 1008 48.57 -50.96 -14.35
N LYS A 1009 49.88 -51.10 -14.17
CA LYS A 1009 50.46 -51.82 -13.02
C LYS A 1009 50.18 -51.13 -11.69
N SER A 1010 50.23 -49.80 -11.66
CA SER A 1010 49.84 -49.03 -10.47
C SER A 1010 48.30 -49.06 -10.29
N TYR A 1011 47.55 -48.86 -11.37
CA TYR A 1011 46.09 -48.86 -11.35
C TYR A 1011 45.48 -50.18 -10.84
N ALA A 1012 46.05 -51.32 -11.22
CA ALA A 1012 45.61 -52.63 -10.73
C ALA A 1012 45.75 -52.77 -9.20
N LYS A 1013 46.80 -52.20 -8.60
CA LYS A 1013 46.98 -52.18 -7.14
C LYS A 1013 45.96 -51.27 -6.46
N ASP A 1014 45.71 -50.09 -7.03
CA ASP A 1014 44.70 -49.16 -6.54
C ASP A 1014 43.30 -49.80 -6.56
N LEU A 1015 42.89 -50.40 -7.70
CA LEU A 1015 41.62 -51.14 -7.83
C LEU A 1015 41.50 -52.29 -6.82
N GLN A 1016 42.60 -53.01 -6.58
CA GLN A 1016 42.64 -54.07 -5.57
C GLN A 1016 42.42 -53.53 -4.16
N SER A 1017 42.94 -52.33 -3.84
CA SER A 1017 42.70 -51.65 -2.55
C SER A 1017 41.25 -51.20 -2.39
N LYS A 1018 40.59 -50.80 -3.48
CA LYS A 1018 39.17 -50.41 -3.56
C LYS A 1018 38.20 -51.60 -3.62
N GLN A 1019 38.71 -52.83 -3.56
CA GLN A 1019 37.93 -54.07 -3.65
C GLN A 1019 37.29 -54.33 -5.03
N GLU A 1020 37.70 -53.61 -6.07
CA GLU A 1020 37.33 -53.86 -7.47
C GLU A 1020 38.19 -54.99 -8.05
N TYR A 1021 38.13 -56.15 -7.39
CA TYR A 1021 39.03 -57.26 -7.62
C TYR A 1021 38.98 -57.86 -9.02
N LYS A 1022 37.83 -57.74 -9.71
CA LYS A 1022 37.64 -58.31 -11.04
C LYS A 1022 38.43 -57.54 -12.09
N ASP A 1023 38.37 -56.21 -12.07
CA ASP A 1023 39.06 -55.36 -13.04
C ASP A 1023 40.57 -55.31 -12.73
N ALA A 1024 40.94 -55.31 -11.45
CA ALA A 1024 42.33 -55.50 -11.02
C ALA A 1024 42.92 -56.83 -11.56
N ALA A 1025 42.15 -57.92 -11.47
CA ALA A 1025 42.59 -59.23 -11.95
C ALA A 1025 42.81 -59.28 -13.46
N ILE A 1026 41.90 -58.68 -14.23
CA ILE A 1026 42.01 -58.56 -15.69
C ILE A 1026 43.28 -57.78 -16.06
N ILE A 1027 43.55 -56.66 -15.38
CA ILE A 1027 44.74 -55.86 -15.66
C ILE A 1027 46.03 -56.63 -15.30
N PHE A 1028 46.08 -57.30 -14.14
CA PHE A 1028 47.23 -58.16 -13.81
C PHE A 1028 47.44 -59.29 -14.83
N GLU A 1029 46.36 -59.87 -15.35
CA GLU A 1029 46.44 -60.88 -16.41
C GLU A 1029 46.96 -60.30 -17.74
N MET A 1030 46.49 -59.11 -18.14
CA MET A 1030 47.00 -58.38 -19.31
C MET A 1030 48.49 -58.05 -19.19
N LEU A 1031 48.96 -57.74 -17.98
CA LEU A 1031 50.36 -57.45 -17.69
C LEU A 1031 51.24 -58.71 -17.52
N GLY A 1032 50.64 -59.91 -17.56
CA GLY A 1032 51.35 -61.17 -17.34
C GLY A 1032 51.72 -61.46 -15.88
N GLU A 1033 51.21 -60.68 -14.92
CA GLU A 1033 51.37 -60.90 -13.47
C GLU A 1033 50.36 -61.94 -12.96
N TYR A 1034 50.46 -63.17 -13.47
CA TYR A 1034 49.46 -64.22 -13.27
C TYR A 1034 49.19 -64.56 -11.79
N GLN A 1035 50.18 -64.45 -10.91
CA GLN A 1035 49.97 -64.69 -9.47
C GLN A 1035 49.03 -63.65 -8.85
N ASN A 1036 49.24 -62.37 -9.19
CA ASN A 1036 48.42 -61.27 -8.71
C ASN A 1036 47.01 -61.35 -9.33
N ALA A 1037 46.90 -61.76 -10.59
CA ALA A 1037 45.62 -62.01 -11.26
C ALA A 1037 44.82 -63.14 -10.57
N VAL A 1038 45.45 -64.28 -10.25
CA VAL A 1038 44.79 -65.40 -9.55
C VAL A 1038 44.28 -64.98 -8.17
N ASN A 1039 45.11 -64.26 -7.40
CA ASN A 1039 44.72 -63.75 -6.08
C ASN A 1039 43.54 -62.77 -6.18
N ALA A 1040 43.58 -61.86 -7.16
CA ALA A 1040 42.49 -60.93 -7.40
C ALA A 1040 41.22 -61.63 -7.89
N TYR A 1041 41.29 -62.59 -8.83
CA TYR A 1041 40.12 -63.38 -9.26
C TYR A 1041 39.52 -64.23 -8.13
N LYS A 1042 40.37 -64.75 -7.23
CA LYS A 1042 39.94 -65.45 -6.01
C LYS A 1042 39.10 -64.52 -5.12
N SER A 1043 39.60 -63.32 -4.85
CA SER A 1043 38.87 -62.29 -4.10
C SER A 1043 37.59 -61.83 -4.82
N ALA A 1044 37.60 -61.77 -6.15
CA ALA A 1044 36.44 -61.49 -7.00
C ALA A 1044 35.44 -62.65 -7.09
N LYS A 1045 35.72 -63.80 -6.45
CA LYS A 1045 34.94 -65.05 -6.53
C LYS A 1045 34.72 -65.53 -7.98
N SER A 1046 35.60 -65.13 -8.88
CA SER A 1046 35.57 -65.46 -10.31
C SER A 1046 36.35 -66.74 -10.55
N TRP A 1047 35.74 -67.86 -10.18
CA TRP A 1047 36.42 -69.16 -10.09
C TRP A 1047 36.96 -69.68 -11.43
N LYS A 1048 36.26 -69.40 -12.54
CA LYS A 1048 36.65 -69.90 -13.88
C LYS A 1048 37.99 -69.31 -14.33
N PRO A 1049 38.17 -67.97 -14.43
CA PRO A 1049 39.48 -67.38 -14.71
C PRO A 1049 40.57 -67.77 -13.71
N ALA A 1050 40.24 -67.80 -12.40
CA ALA A 1050 41.20 -68.15 -11.36
C ALA A 1050 41.77 -69.57 -11.55
N LEU A 1051 40.90 -70.56 -11.74
CA LEU A 1051 41.29 -71.96 -11.92
C LEU A 1051 41.89 -72.23 -13.29
N SER A 1052 41.48 -71.52 -14.35
CA SER A 1052 42.11 -71.66 -15.67
C SER A 1052 43.56 -71.16 -15.68
N ILE A 1053 43.83 -70.03 -15.01
CA ILE A 1053 45.21 -69.53 -14.90
C ILE A 1053 46.03 -70.44 -13.97
N ALA A 1054 45.44 -70.91 -12.86
CA ALA A 1054 46.10 -71.85 -11.95
C ALA A 1054 46.44 -73.18 -12.64
N GLU A 1055 45.55 -73.79 -13.41
CA GLU A 1055 45.86 -75.03 -14.15
C GLU A 1055 47.02 -74.86 -15.16
N LEU A 1056 47.11 -73.68 -15.80
CA LEU A 1056 48.12 -73.39 -16.82
C LEU A 1056 49.48 -72.98 -16.23
N LYS A 1057 49.50 -72.27 -15.10
CA LYS A 1057 50.70 -71.60 -14.57
C LYS A 1057 51.10 -72.06 -13.16
N PHE A 1058 50.15 -72.55 -12.35
CA PHE A 1058 50.31 -72.92 -10.94
C PHE A 1058 49.59 -74.25 -10.60
N PRO A 1059 49.90 -75.36 -11.29
CA PRO A 1059 49.13 -76.61 -11.19
C PRO A 1059 49.13 -77.21 -9.78
N ASP A 1060 50.17 -76.94 -8.98
CA ASP A 1060 50.28 -77.41 -7.60
C ASP A 1060 49.30 -76.72 -6.65
N ASP A 1061 48.85 -75.49 -6.97
CA ASP A 1061 47.96 -74.67 -6.13
C ASP A 1061 46.47 -74.87 -6.45
N VAL A 1062 46.14 -75.60 -7.52
CA VAL A 1062 44.76 -75.77 -8.03
C VAL A 1062 43.85 -76.40 -6.97
N GLN A 1063 44.35 -77.37 -6.22
CA GLN A 1063 43.55 -78.09 -5.23
C GLN A 1063 43.21 -77.21 -4.02
N GLU A 1064 44.16 -76.39 -3.55
CA GLU A 1064 43.94 -75.43 -2.45
C GLU A 1064 42.99 -74.31 -2.89
N LEU A 1065 43.25 -73.71 -4.05
CA LEU A 1065 42.41 -72.67 -4.63
C LEU A 1065 40.97 -73.13 -4.88
N ALA A 1066 40.77 -74.35 -5.37
CA ALA A 1066 39.44 -74.93 -5.60
C ALA A 1066 38.67 -75.12 -4.29
N ASN A 1067 39.32 -75.56 -3.21
CA ASN A 1067 38.67 -75.70 -1.89
C ASN A 1067 38.25 -74.33 -1.31
N ASP A 1068 39.11 -73.33 -1.43
CA ASP A 1068 38.81 -71.97 -0.97
C ASP A 1068 37.65 -71.35 -1.75
N LEU A 1069 37.65 -71.52 -3.08
CA LEU A 1069 36.58 -71.05 -3.95
C LEU A 1069 35.26 -71.78 -3.65
N VAL A 1070 35.27 -73.10 -3.43
CA VAL A 1070 34.06 -73.85 -3.06
C VAL A 1070 33.48 -73.32 -1.75
N SER A 1071 34.31 -73.07 -0.74
CA SER A 1071 33.88 -72.51 0.54
C SER A 1071 33.25 -71.13 0.37
N SER A 1072 33.93 -70.24 -0.38
CA SER A 1072 33.46 -68.88 -0.66
C SER A 1072 32.17 -68.84 -1.51
N LEU A 1073 32.08 -69.66 -2.56
CA LEU A 1073 30.89 -69.77 -3.42
C LEU A 1073 29.69 -70.37 -2.67
N THR A 1074 29.94 -71.35 -1.80
CA THR A 1074 28.89 -71.97 -0.97
C THR A 1074 28.33 -70.99 0.06
N PHE A 1075 29.18 -70.15 0.65
CA PHE A 1075 28.78 -69.07 1.55
C PHE A 1075 27.83 -68.08 0.84
N GLU A 1076 28.10 -67.75 -0.42
CA GLU A 1076 27.26 -66.89 -1.27
C GLU A 1076 26.05 -67.59 -1.90
N HIS A 1077 25.73 -68.81 -1.47
CA HIS A 1077 24.64 -69.62 -2.03
C HIS A 1077 24.75 -69.91 -3.55
N LYS A 1078 25.93 -69.71 -4.17
CA LYS A 1078 26.22 -70.08 -5.57
C LYS A 1078 26.53 -71.57 -5.66
N TYR A 1079 25.56 -72.39 -5.26
CA TYR A 1079 25.71 -73.84 -5.13
C TYR A 1079 25.97 -74.54 -6.47
N GLU A 1080 25.46 -74.02 -7.59
CA GLU A 1080 25.75 -74.60 -8.91
C GLU A 1080 27.22 -74.44 -9.29
N ASP A 1081 27.80 -73.26 -9.06
CA ASP A 1081 29.22 -72.99 -9.29
C ASP A 1081 30.12 -73.81 -8.36
N ALA A 1082 29.77 -73.86 -7.07
CA ALA A 1082 30.47 -74.71 -6.10
C ALA A 1082 30.39 -76.21 -6.48
N ALA A 1083 29.25 -76.67 -6.99
CA ALA A 1083 29.08 -78.04 -7.48
C ALA A 1083 29.95 -78.34 -8.71
N GLN A 1084 30.09 -77.36 -9.63
CA GLN A 1084 30.97 -77.49 -10.79
C GLN A 1084 32.43 -77.57 -10.37
N VAL A 1085 32.88 -76.73 -9.44
CA VAL A 1085 34.26 -76.77 -8.92
C VAL A 1085 34.53 -78.10 -8.20
N GLU A 1086 33.61 -78.56 -7.34
CA GLU A 1086 33.70 -79.85 -6.65
C GLU A 1086 33.74 -81.04 -7.60
N LEU A 1087 32.96 -81.01 -8.69
CA LEU A 1087 32.88 -82.10 -9.66
C LEU A 1087 34.11 -82.15 -10.57
N ILE A 1088 34.53 -81.01 -11.10
CA ILE A 1088 35.55 -80.91 -12.15
C ILE A 1088 36.96 -80.96 -11.54
N TYR A 1089 37.22 -80.19 -10.49
CA TYR A 1089 38.57 -79.99 -9.95
C TYR A 1089 38.85 -80.86 -8.71
N LEU A 1090 37.88 -80.99 -7.79
CA LEU A 1090 38.05 -81.78 -6.55
C LEU A 1090 37.55 -83.24 -6.68
N LYS A 1091 36.81 -83.56 -7.76
CA LYS A 1091 36.21 -84.87 -8.05
C LYS A 1091 35.28 -85.42 -6.95
N ASN A 1092 34.71 -84.55 -6.11
CA ASN A 1092 33.80 -84.92 -5.03
C ASN A 1092 32.34 -84.94 -5.49
N VAL A 1093 31.95 -86.01 -6.18
CA VAL A 1093 30.61 -86.19 -6.76
C VAL A 1093 29.49 -86.04 -5.72
N ARG A 1094 29.72 -86.51 -4.48
CA ARG A 1094 28.72 -86.46 -3.40
C ARG A 1094 28.37 -85.02 -3.00
N GLU A 1095 29.38 -84.19 -2.80
CA GLU A 1095 29.17 -82.79 -2.43
C GLU A 1095 28.65 -81.98 -3.63
N ALA A 1096 29.12 -82.27 -4.86
CA ALA A 1096 28.56 -81.67 -6.07
C ALA A 1096 27.05 -81.98 -6.25
N VAL A 1097 26.63 -83.24 -6.10
CA VAL A 1097 25.20 -83.63 -6.16
C VAL A 1097 24.38 -82.96 -5.06
N LYS A 1098 24.93 -82.88 -3.84
CA LYS A 1098 24.31 -82.17 -2.72
C LYS A 1098 24.12 -80.68 -3.02
N TYR A 1099 25.11 -80.03 -3.61
CA TYR A 1099 25.02 -78.64 -4.02
C TYR A 1099 24.06 -78.44 -5.22
N TYR A 1100 24.03 -79.34 -6.22
CA TYR A 1100 23.01 -79.32 -7.28
C TYR A 1100 21.58 -79.54 -6.75
N CYS A 1101 21.42 -80.37 -5.72
CA CYS A 1101 20.13 -80.54 -5.04
C CYS A 1101 19.72 -79.28 -4.26
N LYS A 1102 20.69 -78.58 -3.67
CA LYS A 1102 20.46 -77.27 -3.02
C LYS A 1102 20.17 -76.16 -4.02
N SER A 1103 20.67 -76.24 -5.26
CA SER A 1103 20.35 -75.30 -6.35
C SER A 1103 19.14 -75.70 -7.20
N TYR A 1104 18.34 -76.68 -6.78
CA TYR A 1104 17.13 -77.16 -7.46
C TYR A 1104 17.34 -77.72 -8.88
N LYS A 1105 18.60 -77.96 -9.28
CA LYS A 1105 19.00 -78.54 -10.56
C LYS A 1105 18.91 -80.06 -10.49
N TYR A 1106 17.69 -80.56 -10.29
CA TYR A 1106 17.42 -81.97 -10.03
C TYR A 1106 17.69 -82.84 -11.24
N ASP A 1107 17.47 -82.35 -12.45
CA ASP A 1107 17.86 -82.99 -13.70
C ASP A 1107 19.38 -83.25 -13.78
N THR A 1108 20.18 -82.25 -13.42
CA THR A 1108 21.65 -82.31 -13.43
C THR A 1108 22.18 -83.13 -12.25
N ALA A 1109 21.57 -83.01 -11.08
CA ALA A 1109 21.82 -83.85 -9.91
C ALA A 1109 21.46 -85.31 -10.17
N ILE A 1110 20.34 -85.59 -10.86
CA ILE A 1110 19.93 -86.93 -11.28
C ILE A 1110 20.93 -87.47 -12.28
N LEU A 1111 21.35 -86.70 -13.30
CA LEU A 1111 22.35 -87.12 -14.28
C LEU A 1111 23.70 -87.46 -13.60
N THR A 1112 24.19 -86.60 -12.70
CA THR A 1112 25.42 -86.86 -11.93
C THR A 1112 25.26 -88.01 -10.93
N ALA A 1113 24.08 -88.22 -10.36
CA ALA A 1113 23.78 -89.29 -9.41
C ALA A 1113 23.42 -90.64 -10.08
N THR A 1114 22.94 -90.68 -11.33
CA THR A 1114 22.58 -91.93 -12.04
C THR A 1114 23.76 -92.88 -12.27
N ASN A 1115 24.98 -92.47 -11.91
CA ASN A 1115 26.13 -93.36 -11.79
C ASN A 1115 26.19 -94.17 -10.48
N THR A 1116 25.34 -93.97 -9.46
CA THR A 1116 25.34 -94.79 -8.21
C THR A 1116 24.00 -94.75 -7.44
N ASN A 1117 23.46 -95.93 -7.06
CA ASN A 1117 22.06 -96.14 -6.59
C ASN A 1117 21.84 -96.18 -5.04
N ASN A 1118 20.67 -95.64 -4.61
CA ASN A 1118 19.71 -96.09 -3.55
C ASN A 1118 19.59 -95.49 -2.10
N ILE A 1119 18.39 -94.90 -1.82
CA ILE A 1119 17.50 -94.88 -0.60
C ILE A 1119 17.33 -93.57 0.28
N LYS A 1120 16.20 -92.85 0.02
CA LYS A 1120 15.13 -92.15 0.84
C LYS A 1120 15.36 -91.77 2.34
N LYS A 1121 14.94 -90.61 2.91
CA LYS A 1121 13.55 -90.10 3.20
C LYS A 1121 13.56 -88.83 4.15
N ARG A 1122 12.73 -87.82 3.83
CA ARG A 1122 11.93 -86.82 4.64
C ARG A 1122 12.42 -86.16 5.96
N ALA A 1123 12.25 -84.81 6.08
CA ALA A 1123 11.37 -84.10 7.04
C ALA A 1123 11.40 -82.54 6.88
N ARG A 1124 10.37 -81.86 7.42
CA ARG A 1124 9.85 -80.48 7.18
C ARG A 1124 10.49 -79.34 8.03
N GLY A 1125 10.68 -78.17 7.40
CA GLY A 1125 10.16 -76.79 7.67
C GLY A 1125 10.12 -76.11 9.07
N LYS A 1126 10.37 -74.77 9.10
CA LYS A 1126 9.78 -73.77 10.04
C LYS A 1126 9.85 -72.31 9.51
N LYS A 1127 8.95 -71.43 10.00
CA LYS A 1127 8.47 -70.09 9.52
C LYS A 1127 8.75 -68.97 10.58
N GLY A 1128 8.66 -67.68 10.19
CA GLY A 1128 8.39 -66.46 11.02
C GLY A 1128 8.59 -65.17 10.20
N THR A 1129 7.63 -64.26 9.92
CA THR A 1129 6.79 -63.25 10.67
C THR A 1129 7.28 -61.79 10.45
N ILE A 1130 6.36 -60.80 10.55
CA ILE A 1130 6.04 -59.76 9.55
C ILE A 1130 5.58 -58.43 10.21
N TYR A 1131 5.83 -57.29 9.55
CA TYR A 1131 5.13 -56.00 9.73
C TYR A 1131 3.96 -55.86 8.73
N GLU A 1132 2.72 -55.71 9.21
CA GLU A 1132 1.53 -56.35 8.60
C GLU A 1132 0.89 -55.75 7.34
N GLU A 1133 1.06 -54.49 6.93
CA GLU A 1133 0.25 -53.96 5.80
C GLU A 1133 1.01 -53.94 4.45
N GLU A 1134 2.18 -53.31 4.39
CA GLU A 1134 3.05 -53.35 3.21
C GLU A 1134 3.57 -54.79 2.95
N TYR A 1135 3.80 -55.56 4.01
CA TYR A 1135 4.12 -56.97 3.85
C TYR A 1135 2.96 -57.76 3.29
N LEU A 1136 1.69 -57.49 3.61
CA LEU A 1136 0.59 -58.29 3.05
C LEU A 1136 0.55 -58.15 1.53
N ILE A 1137 0.74 -56.93 1.02
CA ILE A 1137 0.78 -56.66 -0.42
C ILE A 1137 2.05 -57.22 -1.06
N GLN A 1138 3.22 -57.05 -0.43
CA GLN A 1138 4.46 -57.68 -0.90
C GLN A 1138 4.40 -59.22 -0.80
N SER A 1139 3.67 -59.79 0.15
CA SER A 1139 3.48 -61.23 0.33
C SER A 1139 2.55 -61.79 -0.74
N ILE A 1140 1.49 -61.07 -1.10
CA ILE A 1140 0.66 -61.41 -2.25
C ILE A 1140 1.51 -61.35 -3.53
N GLY A 1141 2.36 -60.34 -3.68
CA GLY A 1141 3.30 -60.23 -4.80
C GLY A 1141 4.27 -61.40 -4.87
N ARG A 1142 4.86 -61.79 -3.74
CA ARG A 1142 5.71 -62.98 -3.61
C ARG A 1142 4.96 -64.27 -3.91
N LEU A 1143 3.66 -64.36 -3.59
CA LEU A 1143 2.85 -65.52 -3.94
C LEU A 1143 2.60 -65.60 -5.45
N ILE A 1144 2.38 -64.47 -6.13
CA ILE A 1144 2.26 -64.39 -7.60
C ILE A 1144 3.60 -64.75 -8.27
N GLU A 1145 4.72 -64.23 -7.76
CA GLU A 1145 6.05 -64.58 -8.25
C GLU A 1145 6.35 -66.07 -8.03
N ARG A 1146 5.98 -66.61 -6.87
CA ARG A 1146 6.13 -68.04 -6.58
C ARG A 1146 5.22 -68.91 -7.44
N LEU A 1147 3.99 -68.46 -7.75
CA LEU A 1147 3.09 -69.11 -8.70
C LEU A 1147 3.73 -69.18 -10.10
N ASN A 1148 4.34 -68.07 -10.54
CA ASN A 1148 5.13 -67.99 -11.78
C ASN A 1148 6.30 -68.99 -11.78
N GLN A 1149 7.06 -69.06 -10.70
CA GLN A 1149 8.17 -70.02 -10.58
C GLN A 1149 7.69 -71.48 -10.54
N THR A 1150 6.55 -71.75 -9.90
CA THR A 1150 6.01 -73.12 -9.78
C THR A 1150 5.12 -73.56 -10.95
N LEU A 1151 4.88 -72.70 -11.94
CA LEU A 1151 4.05 -73.00 -13.10
C LEU A 1151 4.60 -74.15 -13.94
N SER A 1152 5.89 -74.08 -14.29
CA SER A 1152 6.59 -75.12 -15.05
C SER A 1152 6.66 -76.42 -14.26
N ASP A 1153 6.98 -76.34 -12.97
CA ASP A 1153 7.04 -77.49 -12.07
C ASP A 1153 5.68 -78.18 -11.91
N SER A 1154 4.61 -77.40 -11.83
CA SER A 1154 3.24 -77.92 -11.69
C SER A 1154 2.78 -78.60 -12.96
N TYR A 1155 3.09 -78.03 -14.13
CA TYR A 1155 2.85 -78.67 -15.42
C TYR A 1155 3.60 -80.00 -15.54
N ASN A 1156 4.90 -80.00 -15.22
CA ASN A 1156 5.75 -81.19 -15.23
C ASN A 1156 5.22 -82.27 -14.27
N LEU A 1157 4.71 -81.88 -13.10
CA LEU A 1157 4.12 -82.79 -12.13
C LEU A 1157 2.80 -83.39 -12.61
N VAL A 1158 1.90 -82.58 -13.20
CA VAL A 1158 0.64 -83.07 -13.80
C VAL A 1158 0.94 -84.08 -14.91
N GLU A 1159 1.89 -83.78 -15.79
CA GLU A 1159 2.33 -84.70 -16.84
C GLU A 1159 2.89 -86.01 -16.25
N ALA A 1160 3.78 -85.91 -15.24
CA ALA A 1160 4.35 -87.07 -14.58
C ALA A 1160 3.28 -87.94 -13.88
N LEU A 1161 2.27 -87.34 -13.26
CA LEU A 1161 1.16 -88.06 -12.63
C LEU A 1161 0.26 -88.76 -13.66
N CYS A 1162 -0.04 -88.10 -14.78
CA CYS A 1162 -0.75 -88.70 -15.92
C CYS A 1162 0.00 -89.94 -16.44
N ARG A 1163 1.32 -89.85 -16.64
CA ARG A 1163 2.17 -90.96 -17.08
C ARG A 1163 2.25 -92.13 -16.08
N ARG A 1164 1.91 -91.89 -14.81
CA ARG A 1164 1.85 -92.91 -13.76
C ARG A 1164 0.42 -93.34 -13.42
N ASN A 1165 -0.56 -93.06 -14.30
CA ASN A 1165 -1.97 -93.44 -14.19
C ASN A 1165 -2.69 -92.87 -12.95
N LYS A 1166 -2.18 -91.79 -12.35
CA LYS A 1166 -2.75 -91.11 -11.18
C LYS A 1166 -3.68 -89.97 -11.61
N ARG A 1167 -4.73 -90.33 -12.36
CA ARG A 1167 -5.58 -89.37 -13.11
C ARG A 1167 -6.37 -88.41 -12.22
N GLU A 1168 -6.97 -88.89 -11.13
CA GLU A 1168 -7.70 -88.01 -10.19
C GLU A 1168 -6.77 -86.97 -9.55
N GLN A 1169 -5.55 -87.37 -9.17
CA GLN A 1169 -4.56 -86.48 -8.56
C GLN A 1169 -4.04 -85.45 -9.57
N ALA A 1170 -3.85 -85.86 -10.84
CA ALA A 1170 -3.46 -84.97 -11.91
C ALA A 1170 -4.57 -83.95 -12.23
N TYR A 1171 -5.83 -84.39 -12.33
CA TYR A 1171 -6.98 -83.51 -12.52
C TYR A 1171 -7.14 -82.53 -11.36
N GLN A 1172 -7.02 -83.00 -10.12
CA GLN A 1172 -7.21 -82.16 -8.93
C GLN A 1172 -6.15 -81.06 -8.83
N ILE A 1173 -4.89 -81.36 -9.16
CA ILE A 1173 -3.86 -80.32 -9.23
C ILE A 1173 -4.16 -79.32 -10.34
N GLN A 1174 -4.50 -79.79 -11.55
CA GLN A 1174 -4.82 -78.92 -12.68
C GLN A 1174 -6.04 -78.02 -12.39
N LYS A 1175 -7.12 -78.57 -11.84
CA LYS A 1175 -8.34 -77.84 -11.47
C LYS A 1175 -8.04 -76.78 -10.41
N ASN A 1176 -7.37 -77.15 -9.32
CA ASN A 1176 -7.06 -76.22 -8.24
C ASN A 1176 -6.13 -75.08 -8.71
N PHE A 1177 -5.20 -75.37 -9.62
CA PHE A 1177 -4.30 -74.34 -10.17
C PHE A 1177 -5.06 -73.33 -11.04
N LEU A 1178 -6.03 -73.79 -11.83
CA LEU A 1178 -6.91 -72.93 -12.62
C LEU A 1178 -7.82 -72.08 -11.75
N GLU A 1179 -8.41 -72.65 -10.69
CA GLU A 1179 -9.24 -71.91 -9.72
C GLU A 1179 -8.43 -70.78 -9.04
N VAL A 1180 -7.18 -71.04 -8.65
CA VAL A 1180 -6.30 -70.02 -8.05
C VAL A 1180 -5.96 -68.90 -9.04
N ILE A 1181 -5.65 -69.24 -10.30
CA ILE A 1181 -5.36 -68.23 -11.34
C ILE A 1181 -6.60 -67.39 -11.65
N GLN A 1182 -7.78 -68.01 -11.69
CA GLN A 1182 -9.03 -67.27 -11.89
C GLN A 1182 -9.30 -66.31 -10.73
N LEU A 1183 -9.18 -66.79 -9.48
CA LEU A 1183 -9.34 -65.97 -8.29
C LEU A 1183 -8.38 -64.77 -8.29
N LEU A 1184 -7.13 -64.97 -8.70
CA LEU A 1184 -6.16 -63.88 -8.82
C LEU A 1184 -6.57 -62.86 -9.89
N ASN A 1185 -7.03 -63.31 -11.06
CA ASN A 1185 -7.42 -62.42 -12.16
C ASN A 1185 -8.60 -61.50 -11.79
N GLU A 1186 -9.52 -62.00 -10.97
CA GLU A 1186 -10.69 -61.25 -10.52
C GLU A 1186 -10.31 -60.16 -9.50
N ASN A 1187 -9.30 -60.37 -8.65
CA ASN A 1187 -9.02 -59.52 -7.48
C ASN A 1187 -7.72 -58.72 -7.55
N VAL A 1188 -6.76 -59.05 -8.43
CA VAL A 1188 -5.42 -58.43 -8.43
C VAL A 1188 -5.43 -56.92 -8.69
N LYS A 1189 -6.39 -56.42 -9.48
CA LYS A 1189 -6.50 -54.98 -9.76
C LYS A 1189 -6.90 -54.21 -8.50
N GLU A 1190 -7.89 -54.71 -7.77
CA GLU A 1190 -8.39 -54.11 -6.53
C GLU A 1190 -7.31 -54.10 -5.44
N ILE A 1191 -6.57 -55.21 -5.28
CA ILE A 1191 -5.54 -55.35 -4.24
C ILE A 1191 -4.35 -54.39 -4.44
N TYR A 1192 -4.02 -54.07 -5.70
CA TYR A 1192 -2.88 -53.21 -6.04
C TYR A 1192 -3.28 -51.75 -6.37
N SER A 1193 -4.57 -51.42 -6.33
CA SER A 1193 -5.07 -50.05 -6.47
C SER A 1193 -5.32 -49.41 -5.11
N ILE A 1194 -4.48 -48.45 -4.72
CA ILE A 1194 -4.63 -47.66 -3.48
C ILE A 1194 -5.07 -46.23 -3.84
N SER A 1195 -6.01 -45.65 -3.07
CA SER A 1195 -6.45 -44.26 -3.27
C SER A 1195 -5.33 -43.26 -2.93
N GLU A 1196 -5.32 -42.07 -3.53
CA GLU A 1196 -4.28 -41.05 -3.24
C GLU A 1196 -4.20 -40.72 -1.74
N LYS A 1197 -5.34 -40.66 -1.06
CA LYS A 1197 -5.43 -40.38 0.38
C LYS A 1197 -4.73 -41.42 1.24
N ASP A 1198 -4.74 -42.68 0.82
CA ASP A 1198 -4.11 -43.79 1.55
C ASP A 1198 -2.61 -43.95 1.20
N ARG A 1199 -2.12 -43.22 0.18
CA ARG A 1199 -0.71 -43.15 -0.20
C ARG A 1199 0.05 -42.07 0.58
N GLU A 1200 -0.64 -41.22 1.33
CA GLU A 1200 -0.04 -40.17 2.15
C GLU A 1200 0.74 -40.76 3.33
N ARG A 1201 2.01 -40.35 3.47
CA ARG A 1201 2.88 -40.66 4.61
C ARG A 1201 3.53 -39.38 5.10
N ILE A 1202 3.81 -39.34 6.38
CA ILE A 1202 4.45 -38.20 7.04
C ILE A 1202 5.87 -38.62 7.37
N ASP A 1203 6.88 -37.90 6.87
CA ASP A 1203 8.28 -38.17 7.17
C ASP A 1203 8.67 -37.72 8.59
N GLU A 1204 9.91 -37.99 9.02
CA GLU A 1204 10.40 -37.63 10.36
C GLU A 1204 10.39 -36.11 10.64
N ASN A 1205 10.22 -35.29 9.59
CA ASN A 1205 10.14 -33.84 9.65
C ASN A 1205 8.70 -33.31 9.62
N GLY A 1206 7.69 -34.19 9.50
CA GLY A 1206 6.28 -33.80 9.49
C GLY A 1206 5.70 -33.53 8.09
N GLU A 1207 6.43 -33.80 7.00
CA GLU A 1207 5.97 -33.53 5.64
C GLU A 1207 5.21 -34.71 5.03
N VAL A 1208 4.05 -34.41 4.43
CA VAL A 1208 3.22 -35.41 3.74
C VAL A 1208 3.77 -35.70 2.35
N TYR A 1209 4.22 -36.92 2.08
CA TYR A 1209 4.58 -37.41 0.75
C TYR A 1209 3.71 -38.59 0.33
N LEU A 1210 3.52 -38.76 -0.98
CA LEU A 1210 2.76 -39.88 -1.55
C LEU A 1210 3.69 -41.04 -1.90
N ILE A 1211 3.42 -42.24 -1.38
CA ILE A 1211 4.10 -43.46 -1.81
C ILE A 1211 3.83 -43.70 -3.32
N PRO A 1212 4.80 -44.17 -4.14
CA PRO A 1212 4.57 -44.48 -5.56
C PRO A 1212 3.43 -45.50 -5.81
N GLU A 1213 2.73 -45.38 -6.94
CA GLU A 1213 1.71 -46.36 -7.34
C GLU A 1213 2.33 -47.74 -7.53
N MET A 1214 1.70 -48.76 -6.94
CA MET A 1214 2.16 -50.13 -7.09
C MET A 1214 1.76 -50.66 -8.47
N LYS A 1215 2.75 -51.18 -9.21
CA LYS A 1215 2.51 -51.79 -10.51
C LYS A 1215 1.67 -53.06 -10.35
N ILE A 1216 0.48 -53.08 -10.97
CA ILE A 1216 -0.39 -54.25 -10.98
C ILE A 1216 0.34 -55.41 -11.69
N PRO A 1217 0.58 -56.55 -11.03
CA PRO A 1217 1.31 -57.67 -11.62
C PRO A 1217 0.47 -58.41 -12.68
N GLU A 1218 1.10 -58.80 -13.78
CA GLU A 1218 0.48 -59.64 -14.81
C GLU A 1218 0.37 -61.09 -14.32
N ILE A 1219 -0.83 -61.68 -14.45
CA ILE A 1219 -1.06 -63.06 -14.04
C ILE A 1219 -0.79 -64.01 -15.22
N PRO A 1220 0.07 -65.03 -15.02
CA PRO A 1220 0.43 -65.96 -16.08
C PRO A 1220 -0.71 -66.92 -16.44
N VAL A 1221 -0.74 -67.36 -17.70
CA VAL A 1221 -1.70 -68.35 -18.20
C VAL A 1221 -1.19 -69.77 -17.93
N PHE A 1222 -1.99 -70.62 -17.30
CA PHE A 1222 -1.64 -72.03 -17.07
C PHE A 1222 -1.94 -72.90 -18.30
N THR A 1223 -0.94 -73.64 -18.77
CA THR A 1223 -1.07 -74.57 -19.88
C THR A 1223 -1.84 -75.83 -19.48
N ILE A 1224 -3.05 -76.00 -20.00
CA ILE A 1224 -3.94 -77.12 -19.65
C ILE A 1224 -3.50 -78.40 -20.36
N ASN A 1225 -3.30 -79.48 -19.60
CA ASN A 1225 -3.14 -80.82 -20.16
C ASN A 1225 -4.51 -81.40 -20.53
N ARG A 1226 -4.81 -81.44 -21.83
CA ARG A 1226 -6.11 -81.90 -22.38
C ARG A 1226 -6.45 -83.36 -22.03
N ALA A 1227 -5.45 -84.20 -21.70
CA ALA A 1227 -5.68 -85.62 -21.39
C ALA A 1227 -6.46 -85.87 -20.09
N VAL A 1228 -6.55 -84.87 -19.21
CA VAL A 1228 -7.29 -84.92 -17.96
C VAL A 1228 -8.28 -83.76 -17.82
N SER A 1229 -8.63 -83.08 -18.92
CA SER A 1229 -9.60 -81.97 -18.91
C SER A 1229 -10.97 -82.48 -19.35
N PHE A 1230 -11.93 -82.56 -18.42
CA PHE A 1230 -13.33 -82.89 -18.67
C PHE A 1230 -14.26 -81.93 -17.94
#